data_AF-A0A3Q9UY27-F1
#
_entry.id   AF-A0A3Q9UY27-F1
#
_cell.length_a   1.000
_cell.length_b   1.000
_cell.length_c   1.000
_cell.angle_alpha   90.00
_cell.angle_beta   90.00
_cell.angle_gamma   90.00
#
_symmetry.space_group_name_H-M   'P 1'
#
loop_
_entity.id
_entity.type
_entity.pdbx_description
1 polymer ?
#
loop_
_entity_poly.entity_id
_entity_poly.type
_entity_poly.pdbx_seq_one_letter_code
_entity_poly.pdbx_strand_id
1 'polypeptide(L)'
;MTPSSQQLVSVGGRRLRLTNLDKVVYPEAEFTKADVLSYYASVASAMLPHLARRPVTRKRWVDGVGTAEEPGEVFFEKNLPSSAPYWLSRTKLAHSSRDVEYPLVDDVAGLTWLAQQAALELHVPQWRVGSDGERRPPDRLVLDLDPGEGAGLAECAEVAFLARDLLEGMGLEPFPVTSGSKGIHLYCPLDASASSDQISSVAHELAKVLESDHRDLVVSDMKKTLREGKVLVDWSQNSAAKTTIAPYSLRGRLLPRVAAPRTWEEIGAADLRHLAPDEVVERLRSDGDLLRPVLAARGAELEPSPERMAGFAATDASADRLAAYRSMRDASKTPEPVPSPGAGIATSGDTFVVQEHHARRLHYDFRLEHDGVLVSWAVPKGPPLDGDPNRLAVQTEDHPLEYATFEGTIPAGEYGGGEVRIWDEGTYALEKWREGEEVIAVLTGRPDGGLGGEPRRYALLHTGAKGGKGDEKNWLLHLMAPGAAAHGGQSHGGTAHGRGVGVRKGGGSGGASGSGAPAPSAAASTGSGVSGSSAAAPITAAAAFRPMLATAGRAADIPGDSAIEMKWDGYRALVRVAGGAVTLTSRNGNDLTAAFPDLLGPIAEAAAVDCVLDGEIVALDDRGRPDFGRLQTRGGLTKPREIEAAARATPVHLMLFDLLAIDGTEAVGRPYDERRAALEQLATENERVHVPSVFDGDLEEAMSTSLALGLEGVVAKRRDAAYRPGVRSGDWVKLTHHRVQEVVIVGWREGEGGLVGSVGSLLTALPGDDGLVYSGRVGSGFSDRERRGLVDRLAEHATDEPAVSVPPAESRGVHWVEPVLVGEVRYRERTAGGTLRQPVWRGWRADKSAAEVRLE
;
A
#
# COMPACT_ATOMS: atom_id res chain seq x y z
N MET A 1 -25.11 -25.78 27.91
CA MET A 1 -24.44 -24.46 27.89
C MET A 1 -22.95 -24.70 27.75
N THR A 2 -22.43 -24.57 26.53
CA THR A 2 -20.98 -24.66 26.24
C THR A 2 -20.31 -23.37 26.70
N PRO A 3 -19.15 -23.39 27.37
CA PRO A 3 -18.49 -22.16 27.80
C PRO A 3 -18.06 -21.34 26.58
N SER A 4 -18.49 -20.07 26.52
CA SER A 4 -18.10 -19.14 25.46
C SER A 4 -16.58 -18.95 25.48
N SER A 5 -15.89 -19.47 24.47
CA SER A 5 -14.45 -19.34 24.35
C SER A 5 -14.09 -17.87 24.04
N GLN A 6 -13.54 -17.18 25.05
CA GLN A 6 -12.91 -15.88 24.82
C GLN A 6 -11.56 -16.13 24.14
N GLN A 7 -11.31 -15.48 23.02
CA GLN A 7 -10.04 -15.59 22.30
C GLN A 7 -9.33 -14.24 22.32
N LEU A 8 -8.04 -14.25 22.66
CA LEU A 8 -7.16 -13.10 22.51
C LEU A 8 -6.39 -13.27 21.19
N VAL A 9 -6.55 -12.31 20.29
CA VAL A 9 -5.93 -12.31 18.96
C VAL A 9 -5.08 -11.06 18.78
N SER A 10 -4.05 -11.12 17.94
CA SER A 10 -3.33 -9.94 17.45
C SER A 10 -3.79 -9.63 16.03
N VAL A 11 -4.20 -8.39 15.78
CA VAL A 11 -4.62 -7.91 14.45
C VAL A 11 -3.98 -6.54 14.25
N GLY A 12 -3.19 -6.36 13.18
CA GLY A 12 -2.48 -5.11 12.90
C GLY A 12 -1.64 -4.63 14.10
N GLY A 13 -0.89 -5.53 14.74
CA GLY A 13 -0.10 -5.26 15.94
C GLY A 13 -0.89 -5.04 17.25
N ARG A 14 -2.23 -5.02 17.20
CA ARG A 14 -3.08 -4.71 18.37
C ARG A 14 -3.76 -5.95 18.93
N ARG A 15 -3.68 -6.11 20.25
CA ARG A 15 -4.37 -7.19 20.97
C ARG A 15 -5.87 -6.90 21.12
N LEU A 16 -6.69 -7.81 20.62
CA LEU A 16 -8.15 -7.77 20.63
C LEU A 16 -8.72 -8.99 21.35
N ARG A 17 -9.88 -8.81 21.99
CA ARG A 17 -10.61 -9.90 22.66
C ARG A 17 -11.89 -10.20 21.88
N LEU A 18 -11.92 -11.36 21.24
CA LEU A 18 -13.08 -11.88 20.52
C LEU A 18 -13.91 -12.77 21.46
N THR A 19 -15.23 -12.69 21.35
CA THR A 19 -16.17 -13.43 22.21
C THR A 19 -17.45 -13.78 21.48
N ASN A 20 -18.08 -14.89 21.86
CA ASN A 20 -19.35 -15.37 21.29
C ASN A 20 -19.27 -15.53 19.76
N LEU A 21 -18.20 -16.15 19.26
CA LEU A 21 -17.94 -16.31 17.82
C LEU A 21 -19.06 -17.10 17.12
N ASP A 22 -19.51 -18.19 17.73
CA ASP A 22 -20.57 -19.07 17.22
C ASP A 22 -21.99 -18.45 17.37
N LYS A 23 -22.10 -17.20 17.84
CA LYS A 23 -23.40 -16.54 17.96
C LYS A 23 -23.96 -16.25 16.57
N VAL A 24 -25.08 -16.87 16.23
CA VAL A 24 -25.84 -16.55 15.02
C VAL A 24 -26.29 -15.09 15.08
N VAL A 25 -25.94 -14.32 14.06
CA VAL A 25 -26.28 -12.90 13.89
C VAL A 25 -27.40 -12.74 12.86
N TYR A 26 -27.43 -13.58 11.82
CA TYR A 26 -28.52 -13.65 10.84
C TYR A 26 -29.14 -15.05 10.85
N PRO A 27 -30.28 -15.26 11.56
CA PRO A 27 -30.92 -16.56 11.69
C PRO A 27 -31.24 -17.26 10.37
N GLU A 28 -31.79 -16.53 9.39
CA GLU A 28 -32.21 -17.11 8.09
C GLU A 28 -31.05 -17.60 7.21
N ALA A 29 -29.82 -17.16 7.49
CA ALA A 29 -28.62 -17.55 6.76
C ALA A 29 -27.64 -18.36 7.63
N GLU A 30 -28.02 -18.70 8.88
CA GLU A 30 -27.17 -19.26 9.93
C GLU A 30 -25.84 -18.48 10.16
N PHE A 31 -25.76 -17.23 9.68
CA PHE A 31 -24.53 -16.44 9.59
C PHE A 31 -24.11 -15.95 10.97
N THR A 32 -22.93 -16.36 11.41
CA THR A 32 -22.44 -16.13 12.77
C THR A 32 -21.64 -14.84 12.91
N LYS A 33 -21.31 -14.50 14.15
CA LYS A 33 -20.39 -13.41 14.46
C LYS A 33 -18.96 -13.67 13.94
N ALA A 34 -18.54 -14.94 13.90
CA ALA A 34 -17.28 -15.33 13.25
C ALA A 34 -17.31 -15.00 11.75
N ASP A 35 -18.44 -15.21 11.08
CA ASP A 35 -18.60 -14.89 9.66
C ASP A 35 -18.61 -13.39 9.40
N VAL A 36 -19.20 -12.58 10.30
CA VAL A 36 -19.10 -11.10 10.26
C VAL A 36 -17.64 -10.64 10.38
N LEU A 37 -16.87 -11.25 11.29
CA LEU A 37 -15.43 -10.95 11.45
C LEU A 37 -14.62 -11.38 10.21
N SER A 38 -14.87 -12.58 9.69
CA SER A 38 -14.21 -13.16 8.51
C SER A 38 -14.49 -12.33 7.25
N TYR A 39 -15.74 -11.92 7.05
CA TYR A 39 -16.15 -11.04 5.95
C TYR A 39 -15.42 -9.69 6.05
N TYR A 40 -15.49 -9.01 7.20
CA TYR A 40 -14.86 -7.69 7.35
C TYR A 40 -13.34 -7.73 7.23
N ALA A 41 -12.68 -8.81 7.68
CA ALA A 41 -11.26 -9.04 7.41
C ALA A 41 -10.98 -9.22 5.91
N SER A 42 -11.84 -9.97 5.21
CA SER A 42 -11.70 -10.26 3.76
C SER A 42 -11.89 -9.03 2.86
N VAL A 43 -12.71 -8.05 3.26
CA VAL A 43 -12.93 -6.79 2.51
C VAL A 43 -12.14 -5.59 3.04
N ALA A 44 -11.33 -5.76 4.09
CA ALA A 44 -10.70 -4.64 4.80
C ALA A 44 -9.85 -3.73 3.89
N SER A 45 -9.09 -4.29 2.96
CA SER A 45 -8.22 -3.55 2.03
C SER A 45 -8.98 -2.59 1.11
N ALA A 46 -10.22 -2.94 0.72
CA ALA A 46 -11.11 -2.08 -0.06
C ALA A 46 -11.95 -1.17 0.84
N MET A 47 -12.50 -1.69 1.94
CA MET A 47 -13.42 -0.96 2.81
C MET A 47 -12.74 0.19 3.58
N LEU A 48 -11.53 -0.04 4.11
CA LEU A 48 -10.85 0.94 4.97
C LEU A 48 -10.61 2.29 4.27
N PRO A 49 -10.11 2.37 3.02
CA PRO A 49 -10.00 3.65 2.30
C PRO A 49 -11.30 4.48 2.20
N HIS A 50 -12.47 3.82 2.17
CA HIS A 50 -13.80 4.46 2.13
C HIS A 50 -14.30 4.91 3.50
N LEU A 51 -13.82 4.30 4.58
CA LEU A 51 -14.05 4.68 5.99
C LEU A 51 -13.04 5.71 6.52
N ALA A 52 -11.80 5.68 6.01
CA ALA A 52 -10.65 6.36 6.60
C ALA A 52 -10.88 7.87 6.78
N ARG A 53 -10.57 8.36 7.98
CA ARG A 53 -10.79 9.74 8.45
C ARG A 53 -12.25 10.21 8.43
N ARG A 54 -13.24 9.31 8.33
CA ARG A 54 -14.66 9.65 8.45
C ARG A 54 -15.20 9.24 9.83
N PRO A 55 -15.98 10.09 10.51
CA PRO A 55 -16.62 9.74 11.78
C PRO A 55 -17.68 8.65 11.57
N VAL A 56 -17.43 7.44 12.07
CA VAL A 56 -18.29 6.28 11.79
C VAL A 56 -19.45 6.19 12.79
N THR A 57 -20.67 6.39 12.29
CA THR A 57 -21.90 6.05 12.99
C THR A 57 -22.19 4.56 12.81
N ARG A 58 -22.56 3.86 13.88
CA ARG A 58 -22.72 2.39 13.86
C ARG A 58 -24.16 2.02 14.17
N LYS A 59 -24.70 1.01 13.47
CA LYS A 59 -25.86 0.26 13.96
C LYS A 59 -25.44 -1.14 14.36
N ARG A 60 -25.81 -1.54 15.56
CA ARG A 60 -25.41 -2.81 16.16
C ARG A 60 -26.62 -3.66 16.46
N TRP A 61 -26.51 -4.95 16.15
CA TRP A 61 -27.48 -5.97 16.53
C TRP A 61 -26.77 -6.94 17.45
N VAL A 62 -26.69 -6.57 18.74
CA VAL A 62 -25.91 -7.31 19.74
C VAL A 62 -26.42 -8.75 19.89
N ASP A 63 -27.72 -8.96 19.67
CA ASP A 63 -28.41 -10.24 19.73
C ASP A 63 -28.84 -10.80 18.37
N GLY A 64 -28.32 -10.23 17.28
CA GLY A 64 -28.67 -10.59 15.90
C GLY A 64 -29.86 -9.81 15.34
N VAL A 65 -30.11 -9.94 14.04
CA VAL A 65 -31.17 -9.20 13.33
C VAL A 65 -32.58 -9.75 13.59
N GLY A 66 -32.70 -10.91 14.25
CA GLY A 66 -33.97 -11.61 14.46
C GLY A 66 -34.53 -12.25 13.18
N THR A 67 -35.83 -12.47 13.16
CA THR A 67 -36.59 -13.03 12.02
C THR A 67 -37.61 -12.02 11.50
N ALA A 68 -38.37 -12.37 10.45
CA ALA A 68 -39.48 -11.55 9.98
C ALA A 68 -40.61 -11.40 11.03
N GLU A 69 -40.78 -12.38 11.92
CA GLU A 69 -41.81 -12.41 12.96
C GLU A 69 -41.32 -11.75 14.27
N GLU A 70 -40.05 -11.97 14.63
CA GLU A 70 -39.42 -11.43 15.83
C GLU A 70 -38.12 -10.67 15.45
N PRO A 71 -38.23 -9.40 15.02
CA PRO A 71 -37.08 -8.60 14.60
C PRO A 71 -36.20 -8.18 15.79
N GLY A 72 -34.88 -8.31 15.63
CA GLY A 72 -33.91 -8.04 16.68
C GLY A 72 -33.67 -6.55 16.96
N GLU A 73 -33.35 -6.23 18.21
CA GLU A 73 -33.10 -4.84 18.66
C GLU A 73 -31.86 -4.23 17.99
N VAL A 74 -32.00 -2.97 17.54
CA VAL A 74 -30.95 -2.20 16.88
C VAL A 74 -30.48 -1.03 17.73
N PHE A 75 -29.19 -1.01 18.06
CA PHE A 75 -28.53 0.08 18.77
C PHE A 75 -27.88 1.03 17.77
N PHE A 76 -28.42 2.25 17.64
CA PHE A 76 -27.83 3.31 16.81
C PHE A 76 -26.85 4.15 17.64
N GLU A 77 -25.56 3.99 17.41
CA GLU A 77 -24.49 4.59 18.21
C GLU A 77 -23.61 5.55 17.40
N LYS A 78 -23.64 6.81 17.81
CA LYS A 78 -22.71 7.86 17.35
C LYS A 78 -21.49 7.99 18.27
N ASN A 79 -21.73 8.03 19.59
CA ASN A 79 -20.67 8.16 20.61
C ASN A 79 -19.91 6.85 20.83
N LEU A 80 -18.60 6.91 21.07
CA LEU A 80 -17.85 5.77 21.61
C LEU A 80 -18.29 5.45 23.05
N PRO A 81 -18.37 4.18 23.44
CA PRO A 81 -18.49 3.80 24.85
C PRO A 81 -17.17 4.08 25.57
N SER A 82 -17.21 4.28 26.89
CA SER A 82 -16.00 4.42 27.72
C SER A 82 -15.09 3.18 27.71
N SER A 83 -15.62 2.03 27.28
CA SER A 83 -14.88 0.78 27.06
C SER A 83 -14.21 0.65 25.68
N ALA A 84 -14.28 1.69 24.83
CA ALA A 84 -13.60 1.69 23.55
C ALA A 84 -12.06 1.63 23.71
N PRO A 85 -11.34 0.82 22.92
CA PRO A 85 -9.88 0.69 23.04
C PRO A 85 -9.18 2.04 22.92
N TYR A 86 -8.18 2.29 23.76
CA TYR A 86 -7.43 3.56 23.76
C TYR A 86 -6.76 3.84 22.40
N TRP A 87 -6.25 2.78 21.75
CA TRP A 87 -5.63 2.83 20.43
C TRP A 87 -6.59 3.12 19.27
N LEU A 88 -7.91 3.10 19.51
CA LEU A 88 -8.89 3.38 18.47
C LEU A 88 -8.93 4.89 18.22
N SER A 89 -8.46 5.29 17.03
CA SER A 89 -8.55 6.65 16.51
C SER A 89 -9.96 7.20 16.65
N ARG A 90 -10.05 8.47 17.02
CA ARG A 90 -11.32 9.12 17.36
C ARG A 90 -11.30 10.61 17.01
N THR A 91 -12.48 11.17 16.85
CA THR A 91 -12.70 12.60 16.64
C THR A 91 -13.86 13.06 17.51
N LYS A 92 -13.78 14.29 18.02
CA LYS A 92 -14.79 14.89 18.87
C LYS A 92 -15.52 15.97 18.08
N LEU A 93 -16.82 15.79 17.86
CA LEU A 93 -17.64 16.69 17.07
C LEU A 93 -18.71 17.35 17.95
N ALA A 94 -18.80 18.67 17.89
CA ALA A 94 -19.86 19.44 18.52
C ALA A 94 -21.20 19.17 17.81
N HIS A 95 -22.19 18.69 18.56
CA HIS A 95 -23.60 18.69 18.14
C HIS A 95 -24.41 19.65 19.00
N SER A 96 -25.61 20.01 18.53
CA SER A 96 -26.48 21.03 19.15
C SER A 96 -26.81 20.83 20.63
N SER A 97 -26.71 19.61 21.15
CA SER A 97 -27.01 19.28 22.55
C SER A 97 -25.82 18.81 23.38
N ARG A 98 -24.74 18.33 22.75
CA ARG A 98 -23.52 17.83 23.40
C ARG A 98 -22.43 17.56 22.37
N ASP A 99 -21.20 17.48 22.86
CA ASP A 99 -20.13 16.85 22.10
C ASP A 99 -20.36 15.34 21.96
N VAL A 100 -19.98 14.81 20.80
CA VAL A 100 -20.03 13.37 20.51
C VAL A 100 -18.67 12.92 20.00
N GLU A 101 -18.12 11.88 20.62
CA GLU A 101 -16.85 11.28 20.24
C GLU A 101 -17.10 10.10 19.29
N TYR A 102 -16.67 10.21 18.03
CA TYR A 102 -16.84 9.19 17.01
C TYR A 102 -15.55 8.39 16.81
N PRO A 103 -15.62 7.09 16.48
CA PRO A 103 -14.47 6.36 15.96
C PRO A 103 -14.10 6.86 14.56
N LEU A 104 -12.79 6.92 14.31
CA LEU A 104 -12.20 6.93 12.98
C LEU A 104 -11.65 5.52 12.73
N VAL A 105 -12.03 4.90 11.62
CA VAL A 105 -11.71 3.49 11.33
C VAL A 105 -10.70 3.47 10.20
N ASP A 106 -9.44 3.66 10.58
CA ASP A 106 -8.32 3.84 9.66
C ASP A 106 -7.54 2.52 9.41
N ASP A 107 -7.82 1.45 10.17
CA ASP A 107 -7.09 0.18 10.15
C ASP A 107 -7.93 -1.08 10.44
N VAL A 108 -7.36 -2.25 10.14
CA VAL A 108 -7.99 -3.57 10.26
C VAL A 108 -8.38 -3.89 11.70
N ALA A 109 -7.63 -3.42 12.70
CA ALA A 109 -7.93 -3.69 14.11
C ALA A 109 -9.17 -2.89 14.57
N GLY A 110 -9.32 -1.64 14.12
CA GLY A 110 -10.51 -0.83 14.36
C GLY A 110 -11.76 -1.46 13.71
N LEU A 111 -11.63 -1.94 12.47
CA LEU A 111 -12.72 -2.64 11.77
C LEU A 111 -13.08 -3.97 12.48
N THR A 112 -12.09 -4.74 12.90
CA THR A 112 -12.27 -5.98 13.67
C THR A 112 -12.95 -5.71 15.02
N TRP A 113 -12.60 -4.61 15.70
CA TRP A 113 -13.28 -4.22 16.93
C TRP A 113 -14.77 -3.92 16.70
N LEU A 114 -15.11 -3.22 15.62
CA LEU A 114 -16.51 -2.94 15.27
C LEU A 114 -17.30 -4.22 14.95
N ALA A 115 -16.71 -5.14 14.19
CA ALA A 115 -17.28 -6.46 13.94
C ALA A 115 -17.50 -7.24 15.27
N GLN A 116 -16.52 -7.22 16.18
CA GLN A 116 -16.63 -7.79 17.53
C GLN A 116 -17.71 -7.11 18.40
N GLN A 117 -18.05 -5.84 18.14
CA GLN A 117 -19.20 -5.16 18.77
C GLN A 117 -20.56 -5.46 18.10
N ALA A 118 -20.59 -6.34 17.08
CA ALA A 118 -21.75 -6.62 16.23
C ALA A 118 -22.28 -5.38 15.50
N ALA A 119 -21.39 -4.45 15.13
CA ALA A 119 -21.73 -3.31 14.27
C ALA A 119 -21.87 -3.78 12.81
N LEU A 120 -23.11 -4.07 12.40
CA LEU A 120 -23.39 -4.60 11.07
C LEU A 120 -23.44 -3.49 10.04
N GLU A 121 -24.07 -2.35 10.35
CA GLU A 121 -24.07 -1.19 9.45
C GLU A 121 -23.09 -0.11 9.93
N LEU A 122 -22.11 0.22 9.08
CA LEU A 122 -21.19 1.33 9.27
C LEU A 122 -21.61 2.49 8.35
N HIS A 123 -21.97 3.63 8.94
CA HIS A 123 -22.46 4.81 8.24
C HIS A 123 -21.47 5.96 8.38
N VAL A 124 -21.15 6.64 7.28
CA VAL A 124 -20.16 7.71 7.20
C VAL A 124 -20.69 8.92 6.42
N PRO A 125 -20.26 10.15 6.74
CA PRO A 125 -20.55 11.32 5.92
C PRO A 125 -19.77 11.30 4.59
N GLN A 126 -20.06 12.26 3.71
CA GLN A 126 -19.28 12.46 2.47
C GLN A 126 -18.02 13.32 2.65
N TRP A 127 -17.79 13.85 3.85
CA TRP A 127 -16.60 14.61 4.24
C TRP A 127 -15.67 13.79 5.15
N ARG A 128 -14.47 14.33 5.42
CA ARG A 128 -13.43 13.74 6.30
C ARG A 128 -12.99 14.70 7.40
N VAL A 129 -12.26 14.18 8.38
CA VAL A 129 -11.63 14.92 9.48
C VAL A 129 -10.12 15.02 9.27
N GLY A 130 -9.58 16.24 9.28
CA GLY A 130 -8.16 16.53 9.20
C GLY A 130 -7.38 16.03 10.42
N SER A 131 -6.06 16.09 10.40
CA SER A 131 -5.20 15.74 11.55
C SER A 131 -5.43 16.67 12.75
N ASP A 132 -5.76 17.92 12.47
CA ASP A 132 -6.22 18.97 13.40
C ASP A 132 -7.58 18.69 14.06
N GLY A 133 -8.30 17.64 13.65
CA GLY A 133 -9.65 17.34 14.13
C GLY A 133 -10.76 18.11 13.41
N GLU A 134 -10.43 19.00 12.47
CA GLU A 134 -11.39 19.85 11.78
C GLU A 134 -12.07 19.16 10.59
N ARG A 135 -13.30 19.59 10.30
CA ARG A 135 -14.05 19.09 9.13
C ARG A 135 -13.41 19.62 7.84
N ARG A 136 -13.07 18.72 6.93
CA ARG A 136 -12.71 19.04 5.54
C ARG A 136 -13.95 19.10 4.65
N PRO A 137 -13.89 19.76 3.48
CA PRO A 137 -14.95 19.67 2.47
C PRO A 137 -15.23 18.20 2.05
N PRO A 138 -16.42 17.90 1.50
CA PRO A 138 -16.73 16.60 0.92
C PRO A 138 -15.81 16.24 -0.26
N ASP A 139 -15.22 15.05 -0.21
CA ASP A 139 -14.36 14.48 -1.26
C ASP A 139 -15.12 13.52 -2.19
N ARG A 140 -16.45 13.43 -2.02
CA ARG A 140 -17.38 12.70 -2.90
C ARG A 140 -18.79 13.26 -2.80
N LEU A 141 -19.57 13.09 -3.85
CA LEU A 141 -21.03 13.26 -3.87
C LEU A 141 -21.68 11.88 -3.80
N VAL A 142 -22.89 11.79 -3.23
CA VAL A 142 -23.72 10.58 -3.33
C VAL A 142 -25.17 10.93 -3.69
N LEU A 143 -25.78 10.18 -4.60
CA LEU A 143 -27.24 10.12 -4.77
C LEU A 143 -27.72 8.77 -4.26
N ASP A 144 -28.73 8.76 -3.40
CA ASP A 144 -29.35 7.54 -2.86
C ASP A 144 -30.72 7.35 -3.53
N LEU A 145 -30.81 6.35 -4.41
CA LEU A 145 -31.96 6.06 -5.26
C LEU A 145 -32.85 5.04 -4.53
N ASP A 146 -33.82 5.55 -3.78
CA ASP A 146 -34.53 4.82 -2.74
C ASP A 146 -35.98 4.54 -3.20
N PRO A 147 -36.36 3.28 -3.52
CA PRO A 147 -37.64 2.98 -4.15
C PRO A 147 -38.79 3.09 -3.15
N GLY A 148 -39.87 3.74 -3.59
CA GLY A 148 -41.13 3.81 -2.88
C GLY A 148 -41.94 2.52 -2.97
N GLU A 149 -43.17 2.56 -2.46
CA GLU A 149 -44.08 1.42 -2.54
C GLU A 149 -44.54 1.20 -3.99
N GLY A 150 -44.44 -0.03 -4.49
CA GLY A 150 -44.70 -0.36 -5.90
C GLY A 150 -43.51 -0.21 -6.84
N ALA A 151 -42.41 0.43 -6.42
CA ALA A 151 -41.14 0.46 -7.14
C ALA A 151 -40.11 -0.50 -6.49
N GLY A 152 -39.10 -0.90 -7.25
CA GLY A 152 -38.05 -1.82 -6.82
C GLY A 152 -36.68 -1.49 -7.42
N LEU A 153 -35.82 -2.50 -7.48
CA LEU A 153 -34.42 -2.33 -7.86
C LEU A 153 -34.24 -2.09 -9.37
N ALA A 154 -35.21 -2.51 -10.20
CA ALA A 154 -35.22 -2.26 -11.64
C ALA A 154 -35.50 -0.78 -11.96
N GLU A 155 -36.50 -0.20 -11.31
CA GLU A 155 -36.81 1.24 -11.41
C GLU A 155 -35.64 2.08 -10.87
N CYS A 156 -35.00 1.65 -9.78
CA CYS A 156 -33.76 2.28 -9.32
C CYS A 156 -32.61 2.20 -10.34
N ALA A 157 -32.52 1.12 -11.13
CA ALA A 157 -31.51 0.98 -12.17
C ALA A 157 -31.81 1.88 -13.37
N GLU A 158 -33.07 2.01 -13.79
CA GLU A 158 -33.49 2.96 -14.82
C GLU A 158 -33.14 4.40 -14.40
N VAL A 159 -33.52 4.80 -13.17
CA VAL A 159 -33.16 6.13 -12.62
C VAL A 159 -31.65 6.28 -12.44
N ALA A 160 -30.90 5.20 -12.20
CA ALA A 160 -29.44 5.25 -12.13
C ALA A 160 -28.79 5.61 -13.48
N PHE A 161 -29.30 5.09 -14.60
CA PHE A 161 -28.84 5.48 -15.94
C PHE A 161 -29.23 6.93 -16.27
N LEU A 162 -30.45 7.36 -15.96
CA LEU A 162 -30.87 8.75 -16.16
C LEU A 162 -30.04 9.74 -15.33
N ALA A 163 -29.75 9.40 -14.08
CA ALA A 163 -28.87 10.20 -13.23
C ALA A 163 -27.41 10.18 -13.72
N ARG A 164 -26.95 9.06 -14.28
CA ARG A 164 -25.62 8.93 -14.88
C ARG A 164 -25.41 9.94 -16.01
N ASP A 165 -26.34 10.02 -16.96
CA ASP A 165 -26.21 10.90 -18.13
C ASP A 165 -26.08 12.38 -17.71
N LEU A 166 -26.85 12.81 -16.70
CA LEU A 166 -26.74 14.16 -16.14
C LEU A 166 -25.41 14.40 -15.41
N LEU A 167 -24.96 13.43 -14.60
CA LEU A 167 -23.71 13.53 -13.85
C LEU A 167 -22.49 13.56 -14.79
N GLU A 168 -22.44 12.69 -15.79
CA GLU A 168 -21.39 12.71 -16.81
C GLU A 168 -21.40 14.00 -17.64
N GLY A 169 -22.59 14.53 -17.98
CA GLY A 169 -22.74 15.85 -18.60
C GLY A 169 -22.21 17.01 -17.76
N MET A 170 -22.10 16.84 -16.44
CA MET A 170 -21.48 17.77 -15.50
C MET A 170 -19.99 17.49 -15.24
N GLY A 171 -19.41 16.48 -15.88
CA GLY A 171 -18.03 16.03 -15.65
C GLY A 171 -17.83 15.21 -14.37
N LEU A 172 -18.92 14.70 -13.77
CA LEU A 172 -18.89 13.88 -12.56
C LEU A 172 -19.12 12.40 -12.92
N GLU A 173 -18.05 11.60 -12.96
CA GLU A 173 -18.16 10.17 -13.25
C GLU A 173 -18.87 9.41 -12.09
N PRO A 174 -19.99 8.70 -12.33
CA PRO A 174 -20.76 8.03 -11.29
C PRO A 174 -20.45 6.54 -11.18
N PHE A 175 -20.22 6.08 -9.94
CA PHE A 175 -19.90 4.70 -9.60
C PHE A 175 -21.05 4.07 -8.79
N PRO A 176 -21.73 3.03 -9.32
CA PRO A 176 -22.93 2.48 -8.69
C PRO A 176 -22.61 1.47 -7.59
N VAL A 177 -23.39 1.55 -6.51
CA VAL A 177 -23.35 0.65 -5.35
C VAL A 177 -24.77 0.19 -5.06
N THR A 178 -25.05 -1.11 -5.19
CA THR A 178 -26.32 -1.64 -4.67
C THR A 178 -26.35 -1.45 -3.16
N SER A 179 -27.41 -0.86 -2.61
CA SER A 179 -27.47 -0.49 -1.18
C SER A 179 -27.40 -1.67 -0.21
N GLY A 180 -27.64 -2.90 -0.70
CA GLY A 180 -27.86 -4.09 0.11
C GLY A 180 -29.20 -4.11 0.84
N SER A 181 -30.11 -3.18 0.52
CA SER A 181 -31.39 -3.00 1.24
C SER A 181 -32.60 -2.95 0.31
N LYS A 182 -32.67 -1.91 -0.53
CA LYS A 182 -33.77 -1.70 -1.49
C LYS A 182 -33.31 -0.99 -2.75
N GLY A 183 -32.55 0.09 -2.58
CA GLY A 183 -32.12 1.00 -3.64
C GLY A 183 -30.68 0.82 -4.11
N ILE A 184 -30.21 1.83 -4.86
CA ILE A 184 -28.85 1.96 -5.41
C ILE A 184 -28.29 3.31 -4.96
N HIS A 185 -27.01 3.39 -4.60
CA HIS A 185 -26.31 4.67 -4.47
C HIS A 185 -25.42 4.90 -5.68
N LEU A 186 -25.35 6.14 -6.16
CA LEU A 186 -24.36 6.59 -7.11
C LEU A 186 -23.35 7.47 -6.38
N TYR A 187 -22.07 7.09 -6.38
CA TYR A 187 -20.99 7.90 -5.83
C TYR A 187 -20.23 8.60 -6.95
N CYS A 188 -20.05 9.90 -6.85
CA CYS A 188 -19.15 10.65 -7.74
C CYS A 188 -17.92 11.14 -6.96
N PRO A 189 -16.70 11.08 -7.53
CA PRO A 189 -15.54 11.75 -6.98
C PRO A 189 -15.78 13.27 -6.86
N LEU A 190 -15.17 13.94 -5.87
CA LEU A 190 -15.06 15.41 -5.82
C LEU A 190 -13.62 15.81 -5.48
N ASP A 191 -13.21 16.98 -5.97
CA ASP A 191 -11.91 17.61 -5.71
C ASP A 191 -11.77 18.24 -4.31
N ALA A 192 -12.81 18.14 -3.48
CA ALA A 192 -12.91 18.78 -2.17
C ALA A 192 -12.80 20.32 -2.18
N SER A 193 -13.09 20.98 -3.31
CA SER A 193 -13.10 22.46 -3.41
C SER A 193 -14.35 23.12 -2.82
N ALA A 194 -15.48 22.42 -2.77
CA ALA A 194 -16.80 22.97 -2.42
C ALA A 194 -17.36 22.42 -1.10
N SER A 195 -18.05 23.26 -0.35
CA SER A 195 -18.67 22.89 0.93
C SER A 195 -19.85 21.91 0.78
N SER A 196 -20.18 21.18 1.85
CA SER A 196 -21.33 20.26 1.88
C SER A 196 -22.66 20.93 1.52
N ASP A 197 -22.85 22.21 1.83
CA ASP A 197 -24.08 22.92 1.51
C ASP A 197 -24.16 23.23 0.01
N GLN A 198 -23.03 23.58 -0.63
CA GLN A 198 -22.95 23.72 -2.10
C GLN A 198 -23.19 22.38 -2.80
N ILE A 199 -22.52 21.30 -2.38
CA ILE A 199 -22.71 19.96 -2.95
C ILE A 199 -24.14 19.45 -2.74
N SER A 200 -24.73 19.68 -1.56
CA SER A 200 -26.14 19.34 -1.31
C SER A 200 -27.11 20.17 -2.15
N SER A 201 -26.78 21.42 -2.48
CA SER A 201 -27.60 22.23 -3.40
C SER A 201 -27.51 21.73 -4.83
N VAL A 202 -26.32 21.32 -5.29
CA VAL A 202 -26.12 20.74 -6.63
C VAL A 202 -26.90 19.44 -6.77
N ALA A 203 -26.78 18.53 -5.78
CA ALA A 203 -27.53 17.28 -5.77
C ALA A 203 -29.06 17.51 -5.74
N HIS A 204 -29.54 18.54 -5.05
CA HIS A 204 -30.96 18.88 -4.99
C HIS A 204 -31.51 19.36 -6.33
N GLU A 205 -30.80 20.25 -7.03
CA GLU A 205 -31.23 20.71 -8.35
C GLU A 205 -31.16 19.58 -9.39
N LEU A 206 -30.15 18.70 -9.35
CA LEU A 206 -30.11 17.51 -10.20
C LEU A 206 -31.29 16.56 -9.93
N ALA A 207 -31.65 16.32 -8.67
CA ALA A 207 -32.84 15.53 -8.31
C ALA A 207 -34.14 16.16 -8.84
N LYS A 208 -34.24 17.50 -8.84
CA LYS A 208 -35.41 18.23 -9.38
C LYS A 208 -35.47 18.22 -10.91
N VAL A 209 -34.32 18.19 -11.60
CA VAL A 209 -34.27 17.99 -13.06
C VAL A 209 -34.76 16.58 -13.41
N LEU A 210 -34.24 15.54 -12.74
CA LEU A 210 -34.71 14.16 -12.91
C LEU A 210 -36.21 14.01 -12.63
N GLU A 211 -36.72 14.63 -11.56
CA GLU A 211 -38.17 14.66 -11.29
C GLU A 211 -38.95 15.42 -12.38
N SER A 212 -38.45 16.57 -12.86
CA SER A 212 -39.12 17.34 -13.91
C SER A 212 -39.33 16.55 -15.19
N ASP A 213 -38.29 15.85 -15.63
CA ASP A 213 -38.23 15.21 -16.93
C ASP A 213 -38.83 13.79 -16.88
N HIS A 214 -38.78 13.12 -15.73
CA HIS A 214 -39.28 11.76 -15.50
C HIS A 214 -40.31 11.70 -14.36
N ARG A 215 -41.28 12.63 -14.35
CA ARG A 215 -42.28 12.80 -13.28
C ARG A 215 -43.05 11.55 -12.88
N ASP A 216 -43.20 10.56 -13.76
CA ASP A 216 -43.93 9.32 -13.46
C ASP A 216 -43.06 8.25 -12.79
N LEU A 217 -41.73 8.39 -12.83
CA LEU A 217 -40.73 7.45 -12.28
C LEU A 217 -39.94 8.02 -11.10
N VAL A 218 -39.68 9.33 -11.09
CA VAL A 218 -38.80 10.01 -10.12
C VAL A 218 -39.58 10.96 -9.21
N VAL A 219 -39.12 11.08 -7.97
CA VAL A 219 -39.52 12.14 -7.02
C VAL A 219 -38.30 12.67 -6.26
N SER A 220 -38.26 13.97 -5.96
CA SER A 220 -37.19 14.63 -5.17
C SER A 220 -37.69 15.19 -3.83
N ASP A 221 -39.01 15.33 -3.64
CA ASP A 221 -39.62 15.71 -2.36
C ASP A 221 -39.56 14.53 -1.36
N MET A 222 -39.12 14.83 -0.15
CA MET A 222 -38.93 13.84 0.93
C MET A 222 -40.25 13.25 1.47
N LYS A 223 -41.43 13.80 1.14
CA LYS A 223 -42.74 13.28 1.58
C LYS A 223 -42.98 11.86 1.06
N LYS A 224 -43.17 10.90 1.96
CA LYS A 224 -43.46 9.50 1.61
C LYS A 224 -44.71 9.32 0.74
N THR A 225 -45.71 10.20 0.89
CA THR A 225 -46.97 10.19 0.13
C THR A 225 -46.81 10.50 -1.36
N LEU A 226 -45.62 10.90 -1.81
CA LEU A 226 -45.34 11.22 -3.22
C LEU A 226 -44.52 10.13 -3.93
N ARG A 227 -44.20 9.03 -3.22
CA ARG A 227 -43.27 7.98 -3.69
C ARG A 227 -43.95 6.72 -4.23
N GLU A 228 -45.27 6.63 -4.20
CA GLU A 228 -46.00 5.46 -4.72
C GLU A 228 -45.71 5.29 -6.23
N GLY A 229 -45.22 4.11 -6.62
CA GLY A 229 -44.76 3.79 -7.97
C GLY A 229 -43.43 4.43 -8.39
N LYS A 230 -42.71 5.14 -7.49
CA LYS A 230 -41.57 6.00 -7.86
C LYS A 230 -40.31 5.75 -7.05
N VAL A 231 -39.18 6.17 -7.59
CA VAL A 231 -37.88 6.22 -6.92
C VAL A 231 -37.65 7.62 -6.36
N LEU A 232 -37.35 7.71 -5.06
CA LEU A 232 -36.81 8.94 -4.48
C LEU A 232 -35.33 9.08 -4.87
N VAL A 233 -34.95 10.23 -5.41
CA VAL A 233 -33.54 10.64 -5.48
C VAL A 233 -33.21 11.42 -4.19
N ASP A 234 -32.69 10.74 -3.16
CA ASP A 234 -32.31 11.38 -1.88
C ASP A 234 -30.99 12.13 -2.00
N TRP A 235 -31.07 13.33 -2.57
CA TRP A 235 -30.00 14.31 -2.63
C TRP A 235 -29.47 14.75 -1.26
N SER A 236 -30.27 14.61 -0.18
CA SER A 236 -29.95 15.20 1.12
C SER A 236 -28.89 14.42 1.91
N GLN A 237 -28.49 13.23 1.41
CA GLN A 237 -27.34 12.44 1.88
C GLN A 237 -26.00 13.21 1.83
N ASN A 238 -25.93 14.28 1.02
CA ASN A 238 -24.76 15.17 0.91
C ASN A 238 -24.67 16.23 2.03
N SER A 239 -25.73 16.41 2.82
CA SER A 239 -25.72 17.32 3.97
C SER A 239 -24.65 16.91 4.99
N ALA A 240 -23.90 17.87 5.53
CA ALA A 240 -22.85 17.60 6.50
C ALA A 240 -23.33 16.90 7.78
N ALA A 241 -24.63 16.95 8.08
CA ALA A 241 -25.24 16.31 9.25
C ALA A 241 -25.71 14.85 9.00
N LYS A 242 -25.77 14.41 7.74
CA LYS A 242 -26.17 13.06 7.34
C LYS A 242 -24.97 12.12 7.18
N THR A 243 -25.28 10.83 7.18
CA THR A 243 -24.34 9.73 6.97
C THR A 243 -25.01 8.67 6.12
N THR A 244 -24.30 8.19 5.09
CA THR A 244 -24.75 7.09 4.22
C THR A 244 -24.02 5.82 4.62
N ILE A 245 -24.60 4.65 4.33
CA ILE A 245 -23.93 3.38 4.54
C ILE A 245 -22.60 3.36 3.76
N ALA A 246 -21.52 2.87 4.38
CA ALA A 246 -20.23 2.75 3.74
C ALA A 246 -20.26 1.64 2.67
N PRO A 247 -19.59 1.82 1.52
CA PRO A 247 -19.29 0.72 0.60
C PRO A 247 -18.68 -0.48 1.35
N TYR A 248 -19.03 -1.69 0.93
CA TYR A 248 -18.68 -2.97 1.57
C TYR A 248 -19.26 -3.22 2.98
N SER A 249 -20.06 -2.31 3.55
CA SER A 249 -20.74 -2.58 4.82
C SER A 249 -21.83 -3.64 4.67
N LEU A 250 -21.97 -4.51 5.67
CA LEU A 250 -23.16 -5.36 5.83
C LEU A 250 -24.40 -4.50 6.10
N ARG A 251 -25.58 -5.10 5.90
CA ARG A 251 -26.90 -4.51 6.17
C ARG A 251 -27.63 -5.26 7.27
N GLY A 252 -28.32 -4.52 8.14
CA GLY A 252 -29.16 -5.10 9.20
C GLY A 252 -30.52 -5.52 8.66
N ARG A 253 -30.52 -6.55 7.80
CA ARG A 253 -31.68 -7.18 7.18
C ARG A 253 -31.69 -8.67 7.53
N LEU A 254 -32.78 -9.37 7.22
CA LEU A 254 -32.94 -10.80 7.50
C LEU A 254 -31.80 -11.67 6.94
N LEU A 255 -31.31 -11.31 5.76
CA LEU A 255 -30.11 -11.88 5.12
C LEU A 255 -28.93 -10.89 5.17
N PRO A 256 -27.67 -11.36 5.26
CA PRO A 256 -26.47 -10.54 5.35
C PRO A 256 -26.08 -9.88 4.01
N ARG A 257 -26.99 -9.07 3.45
CA ARG A 257 -26.72 -8.34 2.21
C ARG A 257 -25.71 -7.21 2.43
N VAL A 258 -24.98 -6.85 1.38
CA VAL A 258 -23.88 -5.87 1.42
C VAL A 258 -24.22 -4.62 0.60
N ALA A 259 -23.75 -3.45 1.07
CA ALA A 259 -23.64 -2.24 0.25
C ALA A 259 -22.52 -2.40 -0.81
N ALA A 260 -22.81 -3.18 -1.86
CA ALA A 260 -21.80 -3.70 -2.78
C ALA A 260 -21.65 -2.84 -4.05
N PRO A 261 -20.43 -2.37 -4.37
CA PRO A 261 -20.09 -1.82 -5.68
C PRO A 261 -20.46 -2.75 -6.84
N ARG A 262 -20.80 -2.16 -7.99
CA ARG A 262 -21.26 -2.86 -9.20
C ARG A 262 -20.61 -2.24 -10.43
N THR A 263 -20.57 -2.99 -11.53
CA THR A 263 -20.36 -2.39 -12.86
C THR A 263 -21.68 -1.85 -13.43
N TRP A 264 -21.63 -0.95 -14.41
CA TRP A 264 -22.85 -0.47 -15.09
C TRP A 264 -23.55 -1.58 -15.89
N GLU A 265 -22.81 -2.54 -16.45
CA GLU A 265 -23.34 -3.78 -17.04
C GLU A 265 -24.16 -4.58 -16.00
N GLU A 266 -23.63 -4.74 -14.79
CA GLU A 266 -24.32 -5.40 -13.68
C GLU A 266 -25.56 -4.64 -13.17
N ILE A 267 -25.65 -3.32 -13.39
CA ILE A 267 -26.85 -2.51 -13.10
C ILE A 267 -27.91 -2.65 -14.21
N GLY A 268 -27.50 -2.81 -15.46
CA GLY A 268 -28.41 -3.06 -16.59
C GLY A 268 -28.94 -4.50 -16.69
N ALA A 269 -28.45 -5.42 -15.86
CA ALA A 269 -28.82 -6.84 -15.89
C ALA A 269 -30.26 -7.09 -15.41
N ALA A 270 -31.01 -7.90 -16.16
CA ALA A 270 -32.41 -8.21 -15.84
C ALA A 270 -32.60 -9.01 -14.53
N ASP A 271 -31.54 -9.65 -14.02
CA ASP A 271 -31.52 -10.38 -12.74
C ASP A 271 -30.81 -9.60 -11.61
N LEU A 272 -30.63 -8.28 -11.77
CA LEU A 272 -30.02 -7.41 -10.77
C LEU A 272 -30.63 -7.63 -9.38
N ARG A 273 -29.76 -7.96 -8.42
CA ARG A 273 -30.09 -8.20 -7.02
C ARG A 273 -28.99 -7.74 -6.09
N HIS A 274 -29.33 -7.57 -4.81
CA HIS A 274 -28.34 -7.35 -3.75
C HIS A 274 -27.47 -8.60 -3.53
N LEU A 275 -26.18 -8.38 -3.28
CA LEU A 275 -25.19 -9.44 -3.08
C LEU A 275 -25.10 -9.91 -1.62
N ALA A 276 -24.77 -11.19 -1.45
CA ALA A 276 -24.35 -11.80 -0.19
C ALA A 276 -22.82 -11.59 0.06
N PRO A 277 -22.31 -11.85 1.29
CA PRO A 277 -20.95 -11.47 1.68
C PRO A 277 -19.85 -12.23 0.92
N ASP A 278 -20.09 -13.52 0.68
CA ASP A 278 -19.24 -14.42 -0.10
C ASP A 278 -19.14 -13.96 -1.57
N GLU A 279 -20.26 -13.55 -2.17
CA GLU A 279 -20.34 -13.01 -3.53
C GLU A 279 -19.56 -11.70 -3.70
N VAL A 280 -19.46 -10.89 -2.65
CA VAL A 280 -18.68 -9.64 -2.64
C VAL A 280 -17.21 -9.93 -2.44
N VAL A 281 -16.85 -10.85 -1.56
CA VAL A 281 -15.45 -11.27 -1.33
C VAL A 281 -14.87 -11.94 -2.58
N GLU A 282 -15.67 -12.76 -3.28
CA GLU A 282 -15.28 -13.36 -4.55
C GLU A 282 -15.07 -12.31 -5.66
N ARG A 283 -16.00 -11.35 -5.81
CA ARG A 283 -15.84 -10.21 -6.74
C ARG A 283 -14.62 -9.35 -6.42
N LEU A 284 -14.39 -9.02 -5.14
CA LEU A 284 -13.22 -8.23 -4.73
C LEU A 284 -11.90 -8.95 -5.08
N ARG A 285 -11.87 -10.29 -5.09
CA ARG A 285 -10.71 -11.08 -5.53
C ARG A 285 -10.56 -11.13 -7.06
N SER A 286 -11.64 -11.15 -7.83
CA SER A 286 -11.55 -11.15 -9.30
C SER A 286 -11.29 -9.75 -9.86
N ASP A 287 -12.07 -8.76 -9.43
CA ASP A 287 -12.26 -7.47 -10.09
C ASP A 287 -11.56 -6.30 -9.35
N GLY A 288 -11.21 -6.50 -8.07
CA GLY A 288 -10.64 -5.45 -7.22
C GLY A 288 -11.69 -4.49 -6.65
N ASP A 289 -11.24 -3.34 -6.13
CA ASP A 289 -12.14 -2.30 -5.62
C ASP A 289 -12.73 -1.48 -6.78
N LEU A 290 -13.91 -1.85 -7.25
CA LEU A 290 -14.64 -1.11 -8.31
C LEU A 290 -14.92 0.36 -7.93
N LEU A 291 -14.90 0.69 -6.64
CA LEU A 291 -15.10 2.06 -6.14
C LEU A 291 -13.77 2.81 -5.91
N ARG A 292 -12.63 2.22 -6.25
CA ARG A 292 -11.29 2.84 -6.16
C ARG A 292 -11.22 4.23 -6.82
N PRO A 293 -11.84 4.51 -7.99
CA PRO A 293 -11.74 5.82 -8.63
C PRO A 293 -12.47 6.96 -7.88
N VAL A 294 -13.48 6.65 -7.05
CA VAL A 294 -14.09 7.64 -6.13
C VAL A 294 -13.07 8.17 -5.12
N LEU A 295 -11.97 7.44 -4.91
CA LEU A 295 -10.83 7.86 -4.07
C LEU A 295 -9.69 8.52 -4.88
N ALA A 296 -9.86 8.71 -6.20
CA ALA A 296 -8.80 9.17 -7.11
C ALA A 296 -8.88 10.66 -7.48
N ALA A 297 -10.05 11.32 -7.39
CA ALA A 297 -10.17 12.78 -7.58
C ALA A 297 -9.58 13.61 -6.41
N ARG A 298 -8.55 13.09 -5.74
CA ARG A 298 -7.77 13.73 -4.68
C ARG A 298 -6.82 14.78 -5.26
N GLY A 299 -7.37 15.77 -5.96
CA GLY A 299 -6.59 16.83 -6.57
C GLY A 299 -5.75 17.61 -5.55
N ALA A 300 -4.43 17.59 -5.78
CA ALA A 300 -3.51 18.72 -5.56
C ALA A 300 -3.09 19.19 -4.15
N GLU A 301 -3.56 18.66 -3.01
CA GLU A 301 -3.03 19.09 -1.68
C GLU A 301 -2.59 18.00 -0.69
N LEU A 302 -2.75 16.70 -0.97
CA LEU A 302 -2.30 15.61 -0.07
C LEU A 302 -1.72 14.39 -0.81
N GLU A 303 -0.68 14.62 -1.62
CA GLU A 303 0.21 13.59 -2.19
C GLU A 303 1.69 13.94 -1.87
N PRO A 304 2.61 12.97 -1.79
CA PRO A 304 4.00 13.22 -1.40
C PRO A 304 4.80 13.94 -2.50
N SER A 305 5.60 14.96 -2.13
CA SER A 305 6.55 15.57 -3.07
C SER A 305 7.74 14.63 -3.35
N PRO A 306 8.49 14.82 -4.45
CA PRO A 306 9.71 14.06 -4.74
C PRO A 306 10.74 14.06 -3.58
N GLU A 307 10.78 15.14 -2.79
CA GLU A 307 11.62 15.27 -1.59
C GLU A 307 11.24 14.29 -0.47
N ARG A 308 10.01 13.71 -0.51
CA ARG A 308 9.55 12.65 0.40
C ARG A 308 9.66 11.24 -0.19
N MET A 309 9.96 11.11 -1.48
CA MET A 309 10.09 9.80 -2.14
C MET A 309 11.54 9.28 -2.19
N ALA A 310 12.54 10.11 -1.88
CA ALA A 310 13.94 9.69 -1.78
C ALA A 310 14.24 8.72 -0.60
N GLY A 311 13.27 8.44 0.28
CA GLY A 311 13.43 7.60 1.47
C GLY A 311 13.11 6.11 1.30
N PHE A 312 12.69 5.65 0.11
CA PHE A 312 12.18 4.27 -0.08
C PHE A 312 13.24 3.14 -0.07
N ALA A 313 14.48 3.46 0.30
CA ALA A 313 15.52 2.47 0.61
C ALA A 313 15.72 2.23 2.13
N ALA A 314 14.90 2.84 3.00
CA ALA A 314 15.08 2.79 4.46
C ALA A 314 13.78 2.53 5.24
N THR A 315 13.30 1.29 5.19
CA THR A 315 12.39 0.66 6.18
C THR A 315 12.99 -0.71 6.49
N ASP A 316 13.44 -1.07 7.69
CA ASP A 316 12.93 -0.71 9.02
C ASP A 316 14.01 -0.34 10.05
N ALA A 317 13.94 0.86 10.65
CA ALA A 317 14.38 1.14 12.03
C ALA A 317 14.02 2.58 12.47
N SER A 318 12.85 2.76 13.09
CA SER A 318 12.35 4.01 13.72
C SER A 318 12.17 5.23 12.78
N ALA A 319 11.18 6.08 13.09
CA ALA A 319 11.28 7.47 12.67
C ALA A 319 12.50 8.07 13.39
N ASP A 320 13.33 8.85 12.68
CA ASP A 320 14.62 9.33 13.21
C ASP A 320 14.43 10.39 14.32
N ARG A 321 14.11 9.91 15.53
CA ARG A 321 13.83 10.72 16.74
C ARG A 321 14.99 11.66 17.10
N LEU A 322 16.21 11.30 16.69
CA LEU A 322 17.44 12.05 16.92
C LEU A 322 17.70 13.16 15.88
N ALA A 323 16.85 13.33 14.86
CA ALA A 323 17.01 14.38 13.84
C ALA A 323 17.05 15.80 14.44
N ALA A 324 16.18 16.07 15.42
CA ALA A 324 16.21 17.36 16.14
C ALA A 324 17.54 17.55 16.87
N TYR A 325 18.00 16.55 17.64
CA TYR A 325 19.27 16.59 18.37
C TYR A 325 20.48 16.81 17.45
N ARG A 326 20.62 16.01 16.39
CA ARG A 326 21.74 16.16 15.44
C ARG A 326 21.73 17.51 14.71
N SER A 327 20.54 18.07 14.42
CA SER A 327 20.44 19.41 13.80
C SER A 327 20.94 20.55 14.71
N MET A 328 20.99 20.33 16.03
CA MET A 328 21.43 21.31 17.02
C MET A 328 22.90 21.16 17.43
N ARG A 329 23.64 20.18 16.89
CA ARG A 329 25.03 19.87 17.27
C ARG A 329 25.96 19.88 16.07
N ASP A 330 27.18 20.37 16.29
CA ASP A 330 28.28 20.30 15.36
C ASP A 330 29.36 19.38 15.95
N ALA A 331 29.53 18.20 15.37
CA ALA A 331 30.49 17.19 15.82
C ALA A 331 31.96 17.64 15.68
N SER A 332 32.24 18.74 14.97
CA SER A 332 33.58 19.35 14.91
C SER A 332 33.85 20.36 16.05
N LYS A 333 32.81 20.74 16.81
CA LYS A 333 32.89 21.76 17.88
C LYS A 333 32.43 21.26 19.25
N THR A 334 31.45 20.36 19.30
CA THR A 334 30.85 19.85 20.54
C THR A 334 31.46 18.51 20.95
N PRO A 335 31.74 18.27 22.23
CA PRO A 335 32.25 16.99 22.73
C PRO A 335 31.15 15.94 22.96
N GLU A 336 29.89 16.30 22.69
CA GLU A 336 28.71 15.46 22.87
C GLU A 336 28.65 14.34 21.81
N PRO A 337 28.09 13.16 22.13
CA PRO A 337 27.96 12.08 21.16
C PRO A 337 26.94 12.44 20.07
N VAL A 338 27.38 12.49 18.82
CA VAL A 338 26.54 12.72 17.63
C VAL A 338 26.59 11.47 16.73
N PRO A 339 25.73 10.47 16.95
CA PRO A 339 25.73 9.26 16.13
C PRO A 339 25.28 9.55 14.69
N SER A 340 25.75 8.77 13.74
CA SER A 340 25.26 8.84 12.35
C SER A 340 23.81 8.32 12.25
N PRO A 341 22.99 8.81 11.30
CA PRO A 341 21.66 8.24 11.03
C PRO A 341 21.74 6.72 10.80
N GLY A 342 20.81 5.97 11.40
CA GLY A 342 20.77 4.50 11.31
C GLY A 342 21.65 3.73 12.30
N ALA A 343 22.41 4.40 13.18
CA ALA A 343 23.17 3.74 14.24
C ALA A 343 22.25 3.26 15.38
N GLY A 344 21.70 2.05 15.26
CA GLY A 344 20.94 1.39 16.32
C GLY A 344 21.85 0.68 17.33
N ILE A 345 21.72 1.01 18.63
CA ILE A 345 22.33 0.26 19.73
C ILE A 345 21.25 -0.59 20.39
N ALA A 346 21.50 -1.89 20.55
CA ALA A 346 20.62 -2.78 21.29
C ALA A 346 20.82 -2.62 22.81
N THR A 347 19.79 -2.13 23.49
CA THR A 347 19.75 -1.88 24.94
C THR A 347 18.57 -2.61 25.61
N SER A 348 18.50 -2.58 26.94
CA SER A 348 17.49 -3.31 27.72
C SER A 348 16.11 -2.63 27.79
N GLY A 349 15.97 -1.38 27.32
CA GLY A 349 14.69 -0.66 27.30
C GLY A 349 14.26 -0.09 28.65
N ASP A 350 15.17 -0.01 29.63
CA ASP A 350 14.87 0.29 31.02
C ASP A 350 15.86 1.27 31.70
N THR A 351 16.80 1.90 30.97
CA THR A 351 17.75 2.85 31.56
C THR A 351 17.10 4.21 31.87
N PHE A 352 17.50 4.85 32.96
CA PHE A 352 17.32 6.29 33.16
C PHE A 352 18.64 6.99 33.51
N VAL A 353 18.71 8.28 33.22
CA VAL A 353 19.75 9.17 33.72
C VAL A 353 19.17 10.51 34.13
N VAL A 354 19.78 11.13 35.14
CA VAL A 354 19.55 12.52 35.52
C VAL A 354 20.90 13.23 35.52
N GLN A 355 21.07 14.22 34.65
CA GLN A 355 22.31 15.00 34.52
C GLN A 355 22.15 16.40 35.14
N GLU A 356 23.09 16.82 35.98
CA GLU A 356 23.28 18.22 36.39
C GLU A 356 23.88 19.01 35.24
N HIS A 357 23.20 20.09 34.82
CA HIS A 357 23.59 20.90 33.67
C HIS A 357 23.77 22.37 34.06
N HIS A 358 25.04 22.77 34.21
CA HIS A 358 25.51 24.11 34.52
C HIS A 358 25.60 24.99 33.26
N ALA A 359 24.49 25.14 32.54
CA ALA A 359 24.36 26.10 31.44
C ALA A 359 24.20 27.54 31.97
N ARG A 360 23.58 28.44 31.19
CA ARG A 360 23.20 29.82 31.62
C ARG A 360 22.45 29.87 32.96
N ARG A 361 21.78 28.78 33.35
CA ARG A 361 21.26 28.51 34.70
C ARG A 361 21.40 27.01 34.97
N LEU A 362 21.66 26.64 36.23
CA LEU A 362 21.61 25.24 36.66
C LEU A 362 20.20 24.67 36.43
N HIS A 363 20.15 23.51 35.82
CA HIS A 363 18.97 22.65 35.69
C HIS A 363 19.41 21.19 35.68
N TYR A 364 18.46 20.27 35.77
CA TYR A 364 18.70 18.83 35.80
C TYR A 364 17.96 18.20 34.63
N ASP A 365 18.67 17.59 33.70
CA ASP A 365 18.07 16.90 32.57
C ASP A 365 17.65 15.49 33.01
N PHE A 366 16.35 15.28 33.22
CA PHE A 366 15.74 14.01 33.59
C PHE A 366 15.39 13.24 32.31
N ARG A 367 15.94 12.03 32.14
CA ARG A 367 15.84 11.27 30.89
C ARG A 367 15.47 9.81 31.13
N LEU A 368 14.57 9.29 30.30
CA LEU A 368 14.13 7.88 30.31
C LEU A 368 14.38 7.26 28.94
N GLU A 369 14.96 6.05 28.90
CA GLU A 369 15.12 5.27 27.67
C GLU A 369 13.77 4.77 27.17
N HIS A 370 13.31 5.27 26.02
CA HIS A 370 12.06 4.83 25.39
C HIS A 370 12.20 4.81 23.85
N ASP A 371 11.72 3.74 23.22
CA ASP A 371 11.80 3.49 21.77
C ASP A 371 13.18 3.75 21.14
N GLY A 372 14.26 3.36 21.83
CA GLY A 372 15.63 3.46 21.32
C GLY A 372 16.30 4.85 21.46
N VAL A 373 15.70 5.77 22.21
CA VAL A 373 16.28 7.09 22.53
C VAL A 373 16.05 7.48 24.00
N LEU A 374 16.75 8.51 24.47
CA LEU A 374 16.53 9.13 25.77
C LEU A 374 15.51 10.27 25.64
N VAL A 375 14.25 9.99 25.99
CA VAL A 375 13.20 11.03 26.06
C VAL A 375 13.48 11.90 27.29
N SER A 376 13.52 13.22 27.08
CA SER A 376 14.24 14.14 27.96
C SER A 376 13.40 15.33 28.43
N TRP A 377 13.59 15.72 29.70
CA TRP A 377 12.97 16.90 30.30
C TRP A 377 13.98 17.70 31.15
N ALA A 378 14.11 18.99 30.88
CA ALA A 378 14.86 19.93 31.70
C ALA A 378 14.06 20.31 32.96
N VAL A 379 14.59 19.99 34.15
CA VAL A 379 13.96 20.22 35.47
C VAL A 379 14.79 21.26 36.26
N PRO A 380 14.39 22.55 36.32
CA PRO A 380 15.24 23.62 36.88
C PRO A 380 15.58 23.54 38.37
N LYS A 381 15.02 22.59 39.11
CA LYS A 381 15.23 22.40 40.57
C LYS A 381 15.43 20.93 40.95
N GLY A 382 15.87 20.10 40.00
CA GLY A 382 16.04 18.66 40.19
C GLY A 382 14.74 17.90 40.36
N PRO A 383 14.77 16.55 40.26
CA PRO A 383 13.64 15.70 40.63
C PRO A 383 13.20 15.97 42.09
N PRO A 384 11.89 15.99 42.39
CA PRO A 384 11.44 16.17 43.76
C PRO A 384 11.84 14.98 44.64
N LEU A 385 12.32 15.26 45.85
CA LEU A 385 12.60 14.27 46.89
C LEU A 385 11.51 14.32 47.98
N ASP A 386 11.65 13.53 49.05
CA ASP A 386 10.60 13.39 50.06
C ASP A 386 10.31 14.73 50.77
N GLY A 387 9.08 15.23 50.62
CA GLY A 387 8.65 16.52 51.15
C GLY A 387 8.78 17.71 50.17
N ASP A 388 9.33 17.52 48.97
CA ASP A 388 9.37 18.56 47.94
C ASP A 388 8.00 18.82 47.28
N PRO A 389 7.71 20.07 46.87
CA PRO A 389 6.62 20.35 45.96
C PRO A 389 6.94 19.90 44.53
N ASN A 390 5.89 19.61 43.75
CA ASN A 390 5.96 19.28 42.32
C ASN A 390 6.84 20.27 41.55
N ARG A 391 7.63 19.75 40.63
CA ARG A 391 8.62 20.49 39.85
C ARG A 391 8.11 20.74 38.44
N LEU A 392 8.37 21.93 37.89
CA LEU A 392 8.22 22.15 36.45
C LEU A 392 9.32 21.34 35.74
N ALA A 393 8.92 20.58 34.72
CA ALA A 393 9.78 19.85 33.82
C ALA A 393 9.44 20.34 32.40
N VAL A 394 10.44 20.71 31.59
CA VAL A 394 10.23 21.22 30.22
C VAL A 394 10.79 20.19 29.26
N GLN A 395 9.95 19.64 28.39
CA GLN A 395 10.38 18.60 27.45
C GLN A 395 11.37 19.18 26.42
N THR A 396 12.50 18.51 26.26
CA THR A 396 13.57 18.83 25.31
C THR A 396 13.57 17.82 24.16
N GLU A 397 14.50 17.97 23.22
CA GLU A 397 14.71 17.00 22.14
C GLU A 397 15.13 15.61 22.68
N ASP A 398 14.78 14.54 21.97
CA ASP A 398 15.23 13.19 22.30
C ASP A 398 16.74 13.07 22.08
N HIS A 399 17.47 12.46 23.02
CA HIS A 399 18.93 12.34 23.00
C HIS A 399 19.37 10.90 22.66
N PRO A 400 20.58 10.70 22.08
CA PRO A 400 21.09 9.37 21.77
C PRO A 400 21.41 8.58 23.04
N LEU A 401 21.38 7.25 22.97
CA LEU A 401 21.56 6.39 24.16
C LEU A 401 22.97 6.52 24.75
N GLU A 402 23.98 6.78 23.91
CA GLU A 402 25.36 7.07 24.31
C GLU A 402 25.47 8.33 25.18
N TYR A 403 24.50 9.25 25.09
CA TYR A 403 24.42 10.46 25.93
C TYR A 403 24.15 10.13 27.40
N ALA A 404 23.63 8.93 27.73
CA ALA A 404 23.39 8.51 29.10
C ALA A 404 24.68 8.54 29.94
N THR A 405 25.81 8.19 29.33
CA THR A 405 27.13 8.16 29.98
C THR A 405 27.97 9.42 29.78
N PHE A 406 27.39 10.50 29.23
CA PHE A 406 28.13 11.73 28.93
C PHE A 406 28.30 12.63 30.16
N GLU A 407 29.56 13.00 30.43
CA GLU A 407 29.96 14.09 31.32
C GLU A 407 31.03 14.94 30.62
N GLY A 408 30.97 16.27 30.78
CA GLY A 408 31.94 17.18 30.14
C GLY A 408 31.45 18.62 30.00
N THR A 409 32.27 19.46 29.35
CA THR A 409 31.97 20.89 29.17
C THR A 409 31.66 21.20 27.71
N ILE A 410 30.41 21.56 27.43
CA ILE A 410 29.94 22.03 26.12
C ILE A 410 30.42 23.48 25.92
N PRO A 411 31.10 23.82 24.80
CA PRO A 411 31.69 25.15 24.61
C PRO A 411 30.70 26.33 24.67
N ALA A 412 31.18 27.46 25.19
CA ALA A 412 30.38 28.67 25.27
C ALA A 412 30.05 29.24 23.88
N GLY A 413 28.75 29.28 23.55
CA GLY A 413 28.24 29.73 22.26
C GLY A 413 27.50 28.63 21.50
N GLU A 414 27.80 27.36 21.79
CA GLU A 414 27.07 26.20 21.25
C GLU A 414 25.73 26.00 21.97
N TYR A 415 24.83 25.23 21.36
CA TYR A 415 23.55 24.87 21.98
C TYR A 415 23.82 24.03 23.23
N GLY A 416 23.22 24.40 24.37
CA GLY A 416 23.51 23.74 25.65
C GLY A 416 24.88 24.09 26.26
N GLY A 417 25.59 25.14 25.81
CA GLY A 417 26.88 25.53 26.39
C GLY A 417 26.87 25.65 27.93
N GLY A 418 27.69 24.82 28.59
CA GLY A 418 27.67 24.56 30.04
C GLY A 418 28.48 23.33 30.44
N GLU A 419 28.63 23.09 31.75
CA GLU A 419 29.19 21.83 32.28
C GLU A 419 28.07 20.83 32.59
N VAL A 420 28.23 19.57 32.16
CA VAL A 420 27.28 18.47 32.33
C VAL A 420 27.92 17.38 33.19
N ARG A 421 27.22 16.91 34.23
CA ARG A 421 27.63 15.82 35.14
C ARG A 421 26.48 14.88 35.44
N ILE A 422 26.72 13.61 35.77
CA ILE A 422 25.68 12.63 36.09
C ILE A 422 25.34 12.70 37.58
N TRP A 423 24.14 13.19 37.89
CA TRP A 423 23.60 13.31 39.26
C TRP A 423 23.05 11.98 39.77
N ASP A 424 22.35 11.24 38.91
CA ASP A 424 21.98 9.85 39.16
C ASP A 424 21.75 9.09 37.85
N GLU A 425 21.88 7.77 37.88
CA GLU A 425 21.64 6.86 36.77
C GLU A 425 21.19 5.50 37.31
N GLY A 426 20.51 4.71 36.50
CA GLY A 426 20.10 3.37 36.90
C GLY A 426 19.01 2.81 35.99
N THR A 427 18.16 1.95 36.54
CA THR A 427 17.03 1.36 35.82
C THR A 427 15.70 1.88 36.32
N TYR A 428 14.69 1.83 35.45
CA TYR A 428 13.33 2.21 35.78
C TYR A 428 12.32 1.14 35.34
N ALA A 429 11.34 0.86 36.20
CA ALA A 429 10.18 0.06 35.85
C ALA A 429 9.07 0.98 35.34
N LEU A 430 8.72 0.85 34.05
CA LEU A 430 7.61 1.60 33.45
C LEU A 430 6.27 1.05 33.95
N GLU A 431 5.45 1.89 34.58
CA GLU A 431 4.06 1.54 34.90
C GLU A 431 3.09 2.01 33.80
N LYS A 432 3.36 3.19 33.22
CA LYS A 432 2.44 3.85 32.30
C LYS A 432 3.18 4.89 31.45
N TRP A 433 3.09 4.76 30.13
CA TRP A 433 3.50 5.82 29.20
C TRP A 433 2.28 6.23 28.37
N ARG A 434 1.95 7.51 28.37
CA ARG A 434 0.98 8.13 27.47
C ARG A 434 1.65 9.36 26.87
N GLU A 435 2.08 9.20 25.63
CA GLU A 435 2.82 10.22 24.89
C GLU A 435 2.04 11.55 24.89
N GLY A 436 2.72 12.65 25.23
CA GLY A 436 2.10 13.97 25.37
C GLY A 436 1.11 14.17 26.53
N GLU A 437 0.81 13.16 27.37
CA GLU A 437 -0.15 13.27 28.48
C GLU A 437 0.46 13.01 29.87
N GLU A 438 0.98 11.80 30.09
CA GLU A 438 1.50 11.38 31.40
C GLU A 438 2.49 10.20 31.29
N VAL A 439 3.57 10.24 32.07
CA VAL A 439 4.51 9.13 32.24
C VAL A 439 4.60 8.80 33.72
N ILE A 440 4.42 7.53 34.09
CA ILE A 440 4.56 7.02 35.47
C ILE A 440 5.56 5.87 35.47
N ALA A 441 6.61 6.03 36.28
CA ALA A 441 7.74 5.12 36.35
C ALA A 441 8.28 5.00 37.79
N VAL A 442 8.83 3.84 38.14
CA VAL A 442 9.58 3.63 39.39
C VAL A 442 11.07 3.56 39.06
N LEU A 443 11.83 4.58 39.45
CA LEU A 443 13.26 4.71 39.19
C LEU A 443 14.07 4.17 40.36
N THR A 444 15.14 3.41 40.08
CA THR A 444 16.08 2.88 41.09
C THR A 444 17.50 3.30 40.70
N GLY A 445 17.99 4.37 41.32
CA GLY A 445 19.31 4.96 41.04
C GLY A 445 20.48 4.31 41.77
N ARG A 446 21.66 4.94 41.70
CA ARG A 446 22.86 4.49 42.42
C ARG A 446 22.71 4.71 43.95
N PRO A 447 23.31 3.88 44.81
CA PRO A 447 23.28 4.08 46.27
C PRO A 447 23.86 5.42 46.75
N ASP A 448 24.82 5.97 46.00
CA ASP A 448 25.45 7.28 46.20
C ASP A 448 24.95 8.36 45.21
N GLY A 449 23.97 8.02 44.37
CA GLY A 449 23.31 8.94 43.44
C GLY A 449 22.20 9.77 44.09
N GLY A 450 21.71 10.76 43.36
CA GLY A 450 20.73 11.74 43.85
C GLY A 450 19.40 11.20 44.39
N LEU A 451 18.97 10.00 43.99
CA LEU A 451 17.79 9.33 44.54
C LEU A 451 18.09 8.50 45.81
N GLY A 452 19.37 8.20 46.08
CA GLY A 452 19.86 7.49 47.27
C GLY A 452 19.72 5.97 47.22
N GLY A 453 19.63 5.37 46.03
CA GLY A 453 19.48 3.92 45.81
C GLY A 453 18.09 3.32 46.13
N GLU A 454 17.18 4.09 46.72
CA GLU A 454 15.82 3.65 47.04
C GLU A 454 14.88 3.82 45.83
N PRO A 455 14.00 2.83 45.52
CA PRO A 455 13.03 2.95 44.43
C PRO A 455 12.03 4.10 44.63
N ARG A 456 12.02 5.07 43.72
CA ARG A 456 11.15 6.27 43.77
C ARG A 456 10.17 6.30 42.61
N ARG A 457 8.88 6.44 42.93
CA ARG A 457 7.79 6.45 41.95
C ARG A 457 7.47 7.88 41.50
N TYR A 458 7.77 8.19 40.25
CA TYR A 458 7.57 9.51 39.66
C TYR A 458 6.41 9.51 38.66
N ALA A 459 5.69 10.62 38.61
CA ALA A 459 4.72 10.95 37.56
C ALA A 459 5.09 12.27 36.89
N LEU A 460 5.36 12.25 35.59
CA LEU A 460 5.35 13.42 34.72
C LEU A 460 3.94 13.62 34.19
N LEU A 461 3.37 14.81 34.35
CA LEU A 461 2.00 15.15 33.95
C LEU A 461 2.01 16.39 33.05
N HIS A 462 1.49 16.29 31.82
CA HIS A 462 1.48 17.42 30.89
C HIS A 462 0.53 18.53 31.35
N THR A 463 0.97 19.79 31.27
CA THR A 463 0.21 20.93 31.84
C THR A 463 -0.83 21.52 30.89
N GLY A 464 -0.83 21.15 29.60
CA GLY A 464 -1.73 21.70 28.58
C GLY A 464 -3.16 21.13 28.58
N ALA A 465 -3.41 20.02 29.28
CA ALA A 465 -4.61 19.20 29.06
C ALA A 465 -5.96 19.77 29.61
N LYS A 466 -5.97 20.87 30.38
CA LYS A 466 -7.22 21.47 30.92
C LYS A 466 -7.21 23.00 30.99
N GLY A 467 -7.56 23.64 29.87
CA GLY A 467 -8.29 24.92 29.88
C GLY A 467 -7.50 26.20 30.21
N GLY A 468 -6.40 26.46 29.50
CA GLY A 468 -5.77 27.78 29.53
C GLY A 468 -4.42 27.83 28.81
N LYS A 469 -4.05 29.01 28.33
CA LYS A 469 -2.78 29.34 27.62
C LYS A 469 -1.52 28.80 28.30
N GLY A 470 -1.17 27.54 28.04
CA GLY A 470 0.06 26.89 28.48
C GLY A 470 0.93 26.49 27.29
N ASP A 471 2.25 26.52 27.47
CA ASP A 471 3.21 26.08 26.47
C ASP A 471 3.17 24.54 26.34
N GLU A 472 3.13 24.03 25.10
CA GLU A 472 3.03 22.60 24.79
C GLU A 472 4.24 21.78 25.28
N LYS A 473 5.32 22.44 25.72
CA LYS A 473 6.51 21.77 26.29
C LYS A 473 6.48 21.61 27.81
N ASN A 474 5.49 22.15 28.52
CA ASN A 474 5.49 22.20 29.98
C ASN A 474 4.81 20.98 30.65
N TRP A 475 5.56 20.30 31.50
CA TRP A 475 5.16 19.15 32.32
C TRP A 475 5.34 19.46 33.82
N LEU A 476 4.63 18.72 34.67
CA LEU A 476 4.80 18.68 36.12
C LEU A 476 5.35 17.32 36.54
N LEU A 477 6.56 17.31 37.08
CA LEU A 477 7.16 16.14 37.73
C LEU A 477 6.72 16.09 39.20
N HIS A 478 6.08 14.99 39.58
CA HIS A 478 5.50 14.73 40.90
C HIS A 478 6.08 13.43 41.47
N LEU A 479 6.64 13.50 42.69
CA LEU A 479 6.99 12.31 43.48
C LEU A 479 5.71 11.74 44.09
N MET A 480 5.36 10.51 43.74
CA MET A 480 4.17 9.82 44.25
C MET A 480 4.47 9.11 45.57
N ALA A 481 3.44 9.00 46.42
CA ALA A 481 3.54 8.19 47.63
C ALA A 481 3.84 6.70 47.30
N PRO A 482 4.59 5.97 48.14
CA PRO A 482 4.88 4.56 47.94
C PRO A 482 3.58 3.73 47.86
N GLY A 483 3.33 3.11 46.71
CA GLY A 483 2.26 2.13 46.54
C GLY A 483 2.66 0.78 47.13
N ALA A 484 1.73 0.07 47.75
CA ALA A 484 2.02 -1.22 48.38
C ALA A 484 2.52 -2.26 47.36
N ALA A 485 3.77 -2.72 47.54
CA ALA A 485 4.37 -3.74 46.70
C ALA A 485 3.64 -5.10 46.86
N ALA A 486 3.29 -5.72 45.73
CA ALA A 486 2.70 -7.06 45.72
C ALA A 486 3.79 -8.13 45.94
N HIS A 487 3.92 -8.61 47.17
CA HIS A 487 4.84 -9.70 47.50
C HIS A 487 4.34 -11.08 47.02
N GLY A 488 5.24 -11.81 46.34
CA GLY A 488 5.62 -13.16 46.78
C GLY A 488 4.75 -14.35 46.38
N GLY A 489 5.10 -15.00 45.28
CA GLY A 489 4.79 -16.42 45.02
C GLY A 489 6.08 -17.22 44.89
N GLN A 490 6.51 -17.90 45.96
CA GLN A 490 7.75 -18.70 45.96
C GLN A 490 7.56 -20.06 45.26
N SER A 491 8.60 -20.53 44.58
CA SER A 491 8.92 -21.97 44.59
C SER A 491 10.43 -22.15 44.78
N HIS A 492 10.80 -23.03 45.71
CA HIS A 492 12.19 -23.43 45.98
C HIS A 492 12.70 -24.40 44.89
N GLY A 493 14.00 -24.56 44.65
CA GLY A 493 15.15 -23.85 45.24
C GLY A 493 16.45 -24.65 45.14
N GLY A 494 17.57 -24.04 45.60
CA GLY A 494 18.89 -24.69 45.80
C GLY A 494 19.70 -24.94 44.52
N THR A 495 21.04 -24.93 44.51
CA THR A 495 22.08 -24.58 45.51
C THR A 495 23.34 -24.18 44.72
N ALA A 496 23.86 -22.95 44.83
CA ALA A 496 24.96 -22.54 45.72
C ALA A 496 26.36 -23.10 45.39
N HIS A 497 27.38 -22.21 45.49
CA HIS A 497 28.84 -22.37 45.24
C HIS A 497 29.28 -22.23 43.76
N GLY A 498 30.33 -21.47 43.41
CA GLY A 498 31.10 -20.50 44.22
C GLY A 498 32.49 -20.21 43.63
N ARG A 499 32.92 -18.93 43.67
CA ARG A 499 34.30 -18.37 43.63
C ARG A 499 35.38 -19.04 42.75
N GLY A 500 36.10 -18.25 41.93
CA GLY A 500 37.49 -18.63 41.60
C GLY A 500 38.19 -17.88 40.45
N VAL A 501 38.81 -16.75 40.75
CA VAL A 501 39.83 -16.07 39.92
C VAL A 501 40.98 -17.01 39.53
N GLY A 502 41.54 -16.91 38.31
CA GLY A 502 42.85 -17.54 38.02
C GLY A 502 43.33 -17.57 36.56
N VAL A 503 44.01 -16.52 36.11
CA VAL A 503 44.75 -16.49 34.82
C VAL A 503 45.98 -17.41 34.86
N ARG A 504 46.30 -18.11 33.75
CA ARG A 504 47.70 -18.46 33.38
C ARG A 504 47.88 -18.78 31.89
N LYS A 505 49.01 -18.31 31.33
CA LYS A 505 49.54 -18.63 29.98
C LYS A 505 50.65 -19.70 30.06
N GLY A 506 50.90 -20.35 28.92
CA GLY A 506 52.03 -21.25 28.61
C GLY A 506 51.51 -22.40 27.74
N GLY A 507 52.00 -22.72 26.53
CA GLY A 507 53.36 -22.61 25.97
C GLY A 507 54.00 -24.01 25.99
N GLY A 508 54.56 -24.59 24.92
CA GLY A 508 54.81 -24.13 23.54
C GLY A 508 55.50 -25.24 22.71
N SER A 509 56.45 -24.89 21.82
CA SER A 509 57.25 -25.76 20.90
C SER A 509 56.48 -26.34 19.69
N GLY A 510 57.03 -26.55 18.47
CA GLY A 510 58.34 -26.30 17.83
C GLY A 510 58.29 -26.82 16.36
N GLY A 511 59.22 -26.60 15.41
CA GLY A 511 60.54 -25.93 15.38
C GLY A 511 60.79 -25.24 14.01
N ALA A 512 61.92 -25.49 13.31
CA ALA A 512 62.22 -24.86 11.99
C ALA A 512 63.13 -25.69 11.04
N SER A 513 63.17 -25.26 9.76
CA SER A 513 64.13 -25.53 8.63
C SER A 513 64.27 -26.97 8.08
N GLY A 514 64.64 -27.22 6.80
CA GLY A 514 64.78 -26.34 5.61
C GLY A 514 65.43 -27.03 4.38
N SER A 515 65.30 -26.42 3.18
CA SER A 515 66.09 -26.62 1.92
C SER A 515 66.07 -27.95 1.14
N GLY A 516 66.04 -27.86 -0.21
CA GLY A 516 66.58 -28.89 -1.14
C GLY A 516 65.74 -29.21 -2.39
N ALA A 517 66.21 -28.82 -3.59
CA ALA A 517 65.76 -29.31 -4.91
C ALA A 517 66.89 -30.18 -5.54
N PRO A 518 66.67 -30.99 -6.61
CA PRO A 518 66.47 -30.46 -7.99
C PRO A 518 65.58 -31.32 -8.93
N ALA A 519 65.42 -30.87 -10.19
CA ALA A 519 64.71 -31.53 -11.30
C ALA A 519 65.62 -32.37 -12.23
N PRO A 520 65.05 -33.05 -13.25
CA PRO A 520 65.31 -32.68 -14.66
C PRO A 520 63.99 -32.58 -15.49
N SER A 521 63.82 -31.62 -16.41
CA SER A 521 64.33 -31.51 -17.81
C SER A 521 63.62 -32.48 -18.81
N ALA A 522 63.41 -32.18 -20.10
CA ALA A 522 63.76 -31.03 -20.96
C ALA A 522 62.70 -30.90 -22.10
N ALA A 523 62.27 -29.70 -22.52
CA ALA A 523 62.74 -28.92 -23.70
C ALA A 523 62.22 -29.43 -25.08
N ALA A 524 62.11 -28.65 -26.16
CA ALA A 524 62.50 -27.25 -26.44
C ALA A 524 61.55 -26.62 -27.49
N SER A 525 61.21 -25.31 -27.45
CA SER A 525 61.80 -24.18 -28.23
C SER A 525 61.51 -24.21 -29.75
N THR A 526 61.29 -23.13 -30.52
CA THR A 526 61.49 -21.65 -30.45
C THR A 526 60.41 -20.96 -31.31
N GLY A 527 60.10 -19.66 -31.27
CA GLY A 527 60.63 -18.50 -30.54
C GLY A 527 60.30 -17.18 -31.31
N SER A 528 60.45 -16.02 -30.66
CA SER A 528 60.05 -14.67 -31.13
C SER A 528 58.52 -14.44 -31.18
N GLY A 529 57.95 -13.32 -30.73
CA GLY A 529 58.53 -12.05 -30.27
C GLY A 529 57.67 -10.86 -30.76
N VAL A 530 57.81 -9.69 -30.13
CA VAL A 530 57.12 -8.41 -30.39
C VAL A 530 55.82 -8.17 -29.61
N SER A 531 55.73 -6.96 -29.07
CA SER A 531 54.60 -6.36 -28.38
C SER A 531 53.39 -6.15 -29.28
N GLY A 532 52.19 -6.45 -28.79
CA GLY A 532 50.94 -6.05 -29.44
C GLY A 532 49.82 -5.99 -28.43
N SER A 533 49.35 -4.78 -28.11
CA SER A 533 48.02 -4.61 -27.53
C SER A 533 47.01 -5.12 -28.55
N SER A 534 46.45 -6.31 -28.31
CA SER A 534 45.30 -6.79 -29.09
C SER A 534 44.06 -6.13 -28.52
N ALA A 535 43.74 -4.96 -29.04
CA ALA A 535 42.47 -4.29 -28.77
C ALA A 535 41.31 -5.29 -28.91
N ALA A 536 40.32 -5.20 -28.02
CA ALA A 536 39.04 -5.85 -28.23
C ALA A 536 38.49 -5.39 -29.60
N ALA A 537 38.06 -6.34 -30.42
CA ALA A 537 37.52 -6.01 -31.74
C ALA A 537 36.26 -5.14 -31.55
N PRO A 538 36.16 -3.95 -32.16
CA PRO A 538 34.99 -3.10 -31.99
C PRO A 538 33.75 -3.80 -32.55
N ILE A 539 32.62 -3.71 -31.82
CA ILE A 539 31.34 -4.29 -32.24
C ILE A 539 30.86 -3.60 -33.52
N THR A 540 31.19 -4.23 -34.65
CA THR A 540 30.68 -3.86 -35.96
C THR A 540 29.38 -4.62 -36.21
N ALA A 541 28.27 -3.94 -35.89
CA ALA A 541 26.95 -4.08 -36.53
C ALA A 541 26.18 -5.43 -36.53
N ALA A 542 26.68 -6.53 -35.95
CA ALA A 542 26.06 -7.87 -36.16
C ALA A 542 25.32 -8.51 -34.96
N ALA A 543 25.62 -8.14 -33.70
CA ALA A 543 24.98 -8.72 -32.52
C ALA A 543 23.65 -8.03 -32.18
N ALA A 544 22.56 -8.52 -32.80
CA ALA A 544 21.19 -8.19 -32.38
C ALA A 544 20.87 -8.94 -31.07
N PHE A 545 21.18 -8.32 -29.93
CA PHE A 545 20.75 -8.81 -28.62
C PHE A 545 19.23 -9.00 -28.59
N ARG A 546 18.77 -9.99 -27.81
CA ARG A 546 17.36 -10.29 -27.54
C ARG A 546 17.17 -10.48 -26.03
N PRO A 547 16.07 -10.03 -25.42
CA PRO A 547 15.89 -10.23 -23.99
C PRO A 547 15.91 -11.70 -23.56
N MET A 548 16.59 -11.98 -22.46
CA MET A 548 16.45 -13.22 -21.70
C MET A 548 15.06 -13.26 -21.06
N LEU A 549 14.42 -14.43 -21.02
CA LEU A 549 13.05 -14.58 -20.52
C LEU A 549 13.02 -15.35 -19.20
N ALA A 550 12.25 -14.85 -18.25
CA ALA A 550 12.03 -15.53 -16.97
C ALA A 550 11.05 -16.72 -17.11
N THR A 551 11.28 -17.76 -16.32
CA THR A 551 10.36 -18.90 -16.16
C THR A 551 9.39 -18.61 -15.01
N ALA A 552 8.12 -18.99 -15.13
CA ALA A 552 7.20 -18.93 -14.00
C ALA A 552 7.53 -20.06 -13.00
N GLY A 553 7.58 -19.75 -11.70
CA GLY A 553 7.88 -20.74 -10.65
C GLY A 553 7.04 -20.55 -9.39
N ARG A 554 7.44 -21.20 -8.30
CA ARG A 554 6.87 -21.03 -6.95
C ARG A 554 8.01 -20.69 -5.98
N ALA A 555 7.69 -20.12 -4.83
CA ALA A 555 8.69 -19.73 -3.82
C ALA A 555 9.60 -20.90 -3.39
N ALA A 556 9.05 -22.11 -3.30
CA ALA A 556 9.80 -23.33 -2.98
C ALA A 556 10.81 -23.79 -4.06
N ASP A 557 10.73 -23.21 -5.27
CA ASP A 557 11.63 -23.51 -6.39
C ASP A 557 12.82 -22.51 -6.46
N ILE A 558 12.92 -21.55 -5.52
CA ILE A 558 13.93 -20.48 -5.51
C ILE A 558 15.11 -20.82 -4.56
N PRO A 559 16.37 -20.76 -5.03
CA PRO A 559 17.55 -20.79 -4.17
C PRO A 559 17.60 -19.58 -3.22
N GLY A 560 17.82 -19.81 -1.93
CA GLY A 560 17.79 -18.75 -0.89
C GLY A 560 18.90 -17.69 -0.99
N ASP A 561 19.89 -17.88 -1.87
CA ASP A 561 20.96 -16.94 -2.19
C ASP A 561 20.67 -16.11 -3.47
N SER A 562 19.52 -16.30 -4.11
CA SER A 562 19.12 -15.55 -5.31
C SER A 562 19.04 -14.04 -5.05
N ALA A 563 19.43 -13.24 -6.03
CA ALA A 563 19.13 -11.81 -6.03
C ALA A 563 17.64 -11.62 -6.35
N ILE A 564 16.89 -10.95 -5.48
CA ILE A 564 15.46 -10.70 -5.68
C ILE A 564 15.28 -9.27 -6.19
N GLU A 565 14.66 -9.10 -7.35
CA GLU A 565 14.28 -7.80 -7.90
C GLU A 565 12.77 -7.67 -8.00
N MET A 566 12.25 -6.45 -7.90
CA MET A 566 10.83 -6.19 -8.12
C MET A 566 10.43 -6.44 -9.58
N LYS A 567 9.28 -7.09 -9.80
CA LYS A 567 8.77 -7.30 -11.15
C LYS A 567 7.98 -6.08 -11.61
N TRP A 568 8.58 -5.33 -12.52
CA TRP A 568 7.94 -4.25 -13.27
C TRP A 568 6.96 -4.79 -14.33
N ASP A 569 5.95 -3.99 -14.62
CA ASP A 569 4.78 -4.31 -15.45
C ASP A 569 4.64 -3.22 -16.52
N GLY A 570 4.95 -3.54 -17.77
CA GLY A 570 5.13 -2.54 -18.81
C GLY A 570 5.60 -3.10 -20.16
N TYR A 571 6.35 -2.29 -20.91
CA TYR A 571 6.97 -2.69 -22.17
C TYR A 571 8.47 -2.92 -22.02
N ARG A 572 8.87 -4.18 -22.14
CA ARG A 572 10.28 -4.60 -22.20
C ARG A 572 11.02 -3.91 -23.34
N ALA A 573 12.11 -3.22 -23.02
CA ALA A 573 12.94 -2.52 -23.97
C ALA A 573 14.43 -2.85 -23.77
N LEU A 574 15.08 -3.32 -24.84
CA LEU A 574 16.53 -3.19 -24.98
C LEU A 574 16.86 -1.76 -25.36
N VAL A 575 17.83 -1.20 -24.67
CA VAL A 575 18.28 0.18 -24.83
C VAL A 575 19.70 0.16 -25.38
N ARG A 576 19.89 0.68 -26.58
CA ARG A 576 21.20 0.87 -27.18
C ARG A 576 21.56 2.35 -27.16
N VAL A 577 22.72 2.66 -26.60
CA VAL A 577 23.36 3.98 -26.71
C VAL A 577 24.61 3.81 -27.56
N ALA A 578 24.74 4.59 -28.63
CA ALA A 578 25.89 4.56 -29.54
C ALA A 578 26.19 5.95 -30.07
N GLY A 579 27.35 6.53 -29.72
CA GLY A 579 27.72 7.90 -30.06
C GLY A 579 26.73 8.96 -29.55
N GLY A 580 26.07 8.69 -28.42
CA GLY A 580 25.00 9.52 -27.85
C GLY A 580 23.63 9.37 -28.53
N ALA A 581 23.51 8.57 -29.60
CA ALA A 581 22.22 8.22 -30.18
C ALA A 581 21.57 7.06 -29.41
N VAL A 582 20.31 7.22 -29.05
CA VAL A 582 19.52 6.21 -28.32
C VAL A 582 18.59 5.47 -29.28
N THR A 583 18.54 4.15 -29.17
CA THR A 583 17.56 3.29 -29.86
C THR A 583 16.90 2.37 -28.85
N LEU A 584 15.57 2.30 -28.89
CA LEU A 584 14.74 1.44 -28.05
C LEU A 584 14.17 0.31 -28.90
N THR A 585 14.36 -0.94 -28.47
CA THR A 585 13.88 -2.12 -29.19
C THR A 585 13.08 -3.01 -28.26
N SER A 586 11.85 -3.39 -28.66
CA SER A 586 10.98 -4.24 -27.85
C SER A 586 11.58 -5.63 -27.62
N ARG A 587 10.96 -6.41 -26.72
CA ARG A 587 11.23 -7.85 -26.53
C ARG A 587 11.39 -8.65 -27.84
N ASN A 588 10.66 -8.24 -28.87
CA ASN A 588 10.47 -8.97 -30.11
C ASN A 588 11.27 -8.38 -31.29
N GLY A 589 12.01 -7.28 -31.09
CA GLY A 589 12.78 -6.62 -32.14
C GLY A 589 12.10 -5.42 -32.80
N ASN A 590 10.91 -5.02 -32.33
CA ASN A 590 10.20 -3.85 -32.87
C ASN A 590 10.85 -2.56 -32.38
N ASP A 591 11.02 -1.57 -33.27
CA ASP A 591 11.54 -0.26 -32.89
C ASP A 591 10.49 0.53 -32.08
N LEU A 592 10.85 0.88 -30.84
CA LEU A 592 10.03 1.66 -29.92
C LEU A 592 10.48 3.13 -29.84
N THR A 593 11.60 3.49 -30.47
CA THR A 593 12.29 4.78 -30.32
C THR A 593 11.38 5.96 -30.61
N ALA A 594 10.60 5.88 -31.68
CA ALA A 594 9.66 6.95 -32.07
C ALA A 594 8.46 7.08 -31.11
N ALA A 595 8.04 6.01 -30.43
CA ALA A 595 6.89 6.03 -29.52
C ALA A 595 7.22 6.67 -28.16
N PHE A 596 8.47 6.59 -27.70
CA PHE A 596 8.93 7.10 -26.40
C PHE A 596 10.01 8.19 -26.52
N PRO A 597 9.73 9.30 -27.22
CA PRO A 597 10.71 10.37 -27.45
C PRO A 597 11.14 11.05 -26.14
N ASP A 598 10.28 11.02 -25.11
CA ASP A 598 10.52 11.56 -23.78
C ASP A 598 11.52 10.77 -22.93
N LEU A 599 11.95 9.58 -23.37
CA LEU A 599 13.03 8.82 -22.75
C LEU A 599 14.41 9.06 -23.40
N LEU A 600 14.46 9.52 -24.65
CA LEU A 600 15.71 9.50 -25.43
C LEU A 600 16.79 10.44 -24.87
N GLY A 601 16.41 11.65 -24.45
CA GLY A 601 17.29 12.59 -23.76
C GLY A 601 17.79 12.05 -22.41
N PRO A 602 16.88 11.69 -21.48
CA PRO A 602 17.24 11.11 -20.19
C PRO A 602 18.13 9.86 -20.27
N ILE A 603 17.97 9.01 -21.29
CA ILE A 603 18.85 7.84 -21.50
C ILE A 603 20.25 8.25 -21.95
N ALA A 604 20.35 9.22 -22.87
CA ALA A 604 21.65 9.73 -23.32
C ALA A 604 22.41 10.46 -22.20
N GLU A 605 21.70 11.05 -21.24
CA GLU A 605 22.28 11.63 -20.02
C GLU A 605 22.70 10.54 -19.01
N ALA A 606 21.87 9.51 -18.83
CA ALA A 606 22.13 8.42 -17.88
C ALA A 606 23.34 7.55 -18.26
N ALA A 607 23.61 7.36 -19.55
CA ALA A 607 24.69 6.49 -20.06
C ALA A 607 25.63 7.26 -20.99
N ALA A 608 26.74 7.74 -20.44
CA ALA A 608 27.74 8.58 -21.14
C ALA A 608 28.69 7.82 -22.10
N VAL A 609 28.54 6.50 -22.23
CA VAL A 609 29.39 5.61 -23.06
C VAL A 609 28.53 4.66 -23.90
N ASP A 610 29.14 4.04 -24.92
CA ASP A 610 28.42 3.12 -25.82
C ASP A 610 28.02 1.84 -25.09
N CYS A 611 26.73 1.56 -24.98
CA CYS A 611 26.22 0.42 -24.20
C CYS A 611 24.97 -0.23 -24.78
N VAL A 612 24.68 -1.45 -24.31
CA VAL A 612 23.40 -2.13 -24.48
C VAL A 612 22.89 -2.59 -23.13
N LEU A 613 21.68 -2.14 -22.77
CA LEU A 613 21.01 -2.37 -21.49
C LEU A 613 19.68 -3.10 -21.72
N ASP A 614 19.18 -3.78 -20.70
CA ASP A 614 17.84 -4.38 -20.69
C ASP A 614 17.03 -3.76 -19.56
N GLY A 615 15.83 -3.27 -19.91
CA GLY A 615 14.96 -2.49 -19.03
C GLY A 615 13.47 -2.69 -19.33
N GLU A 616 12.62 -2.16 -18.46
CA GLU A 616 11.17 -2.14 -18.63
C GLU A 616 10.68 -0.67 -18.67
N ILE A 617 9.95 -0.30 -19.71
CA ILE A 617 9.28 1.01 -19.80
C ILE A 617 7.94 0.91 -19.08
N VAL A 618 7.75 1.73 -18.04
CA VAL A 618 6.55 1.79 -17.21
C VAL A 618 5.88 3.16 -17.29
N ALA A 619 4.56 3.20 -17.28
CA ALA A 619 3.81 4.40 -16.91
C ALA A 619 3.45 4.28 -15.42
N LEU A 620 3.53 5.38 -14.67
CA LEU A 620 3.17 5.40 -13.27
C LEU A 620 1.77 6.00 -13.08
N ASP A 621 1.04 5.47 -12.11
CA ASP A 621 -0.17 6.09 -11.55
C ASP A 621 0.21 7.31 -10.71
N ASP A 622 -0.81 8.02 -10.22
CA ASP A 622 -0.63 9.28 -9.50
C ASP A 622 -0.01 9.09 -8.10
N ARG A 623 0.32 7.84 -7.72
CA ARG A 623 1.04 7.44 -6.49
C ARG A 623 2.41 6.83 -6.79
N GLY A 624 2.89 6.95 -8.02
CA GLY A 624 4.19 6.41 -8.44
C GLY A 624 4.22 4.90 -8.67
N ARG A 625 3.07 4.23 -8.80
CA ARG A 625 3.01 2.76 -9.00
C ARG A 625 2.87 2.42 -10.48
N PRO A 626 3.55 1.38 -11.01
CA PRO A 626 3.36 0.93 -12.38
C PRO A 626 1.90 0.61 -12.70
N ASP A 627 1.40 1.17 -13.78
CA ASP A 627 0.06 0.94 -14.31
C ASP A 627 0.15 0.66 -15.82
N PHE A 628 0.08 -0.63 -16.15
CA PHE A 628 0.07 -1.11 -17.54
C PHE A 628 -1.10 -0.53 -18.35
N GLY A 629 -2.25 -0.25 -17.73
CA GLY A 629 -3.40 0.34 -18.40
C GLY A 629 -3.10 1.73 -18.97
N ARG A 630 -2.31 2.54 -18.26
CA ARG A 630 -1.87 3.88 -18.72
C ARG A 630 -0.97 3.79 -19.96
N LEU A 631 -0.11 2.76 -20.08
CA LEU A 631 0.75 2.53 -21.25
C LEU A 631 -0.01 2.23 -22.56
N GLN A 632 -1.27 1.80 -22.49
CA GLN A 632 -2.09 1.58 -23.69
C GLN A 632 -2.25 2.85 -24.54
N THR A 633 -2.20 4.03 -23.92
CA THR A 633 -2.26 5.33 -24.61
C THR A 633 -0.99 5.66 -25.40
N ARG A 634 0.12 4.95 -25.14
CA ARG A 634 1.44 5.18 -25.77
C ARG A 634 1.74 4.17 -26.89
N GLY A 635 1.23 2.94 -26.76
CA GLY A 635 1.54 1.82 -27.68
C GLY A 635 0.90 1.97 -29.07
N GLY A 636 1.69 1.72 -30.12
CA GLY A 636 1.20 1.66 -31.51
C GLY A 636 0.93 3.00 -32.20
N LEU A 637 1.23 4.13 -31.55
CA LEU A 637 1.10 5.45 -32.18
C LEU A 637 2.18 5.68 -33.24
N THR A 638 1.78 6.15 -34.43
CA THR A 638 2.69 6.39 -35.57
C THR A 638 2.77 7.85 -36.01
N LYS A 639 1.82 8.71 -35.61
CA LYS A 639 1.77 10.12 -36.02
C LYS A 639 2.46 11.01 -34.97
N PRO A 640 3.45 11.86 -35.36
CA PRO A 640 4.23 12.67 -34.41
C PRO A 640 3.41 13.52 -33.43
N ARG A 641 2.33 14.17 -33.90
CA ARG A 641 1.46 15.00 -33.04
C ARG A 641 0.70 14.19 -31.97
N GLU A 642 0.30 12.97 -32.29
CA GLU A 642 -0.39 12.08 -31.36
C GLU A 642 0.60 11.53 -30.33
N ILE A 643 1.81 11.15 -30.78
CA ILE A 643 2.92 10.72 -29.92
C ILE A 643 3.30 11.83 -28.92
N GLU A 644 3.49 13.07 -29.38
CA GLU A 644 3.79 14.21 -28.49
C GLU A 644 2.70 14.48 -27.46
N ALA A 645 1.42 14.40 -27.89
CA ALA A 645 0.29 14.59 -26.99
C ALA A 645 0.22 13.48 -25.93
N ALA A 646 0.43 12.22 -26.34
CA ALA A 646 0.47 11.07 -25.45
C ALA A 646 1.66 11.11 -24.48
N ALA A 647 2.85 11.53 -24.92
CA ALA A 647 4.03 11.70 -24.07
C ALA A 647 3.83 12.78 -22.98
N ARG A 648 3.10 13.86 -23.29
CA ARG A 648 2.73 14.89 -22.30
C ARG A 648 1.62 14.41 -21.35
N ALA A 649 0.64 13.66 -21.84
CA ALA A 649 -0.50 13.19 -21.05
C ALA A 649 -0.18 11.94 -20.20
N THR A 650 0.79 11.13 -20.60
CA THR A 650 1.24 9.94 -19.88
C THR A 650 2.75 9.83 -19.98
N PRO A 651 3.48 10.51 -19.08
CA PRO A 651 4.91 10.35 -18.91
C PRO A 651 5.25 8.88 -18.62
N VAL A 652 6.40 8.44 -19.15
CA VAL A 652 6.95 7.11 -18.87
C VAL A 652 8.33 7.20 -18.25
N HIS A 653 8.70 6.12 -17.55
CA HIS A 653 10.00 5.92 -16.93
C HIS A 653 10.57 4.58 -17.39
N LEU A 654 11.89 4.43 -17.33
CA LEU A 654 12.65 3.24 -17.70
C LEU A 654 13.30 2.64 -16.44
N MET A 655 12.99 1.39 -16.15
CA MET A 655 13.58 0.61 -15.06
C MET A 655 14.66 -0.32 -15.64
N LEU A 656 15.93 0.02 -15.47
CA LEU A 656 17.09 -0.77 -15.92
C LEU A 656 17.44 -1.85 -14.89
N PHE A 657 17.77 -3.06 -15.34
CA PHE A 657 18.12 -4.17 -14.44
C PHE A 657 19.16 -5.17 -14.97
N ASP A 658 19.69 -5.00 -16.20
CA ASP A 658 20.86 -5.77 -16.68
C ASP A 658 21.68 -5.03 -17.75
N LEU A 659 22.95 -5.40 -17.87
CA LEU A 659 23.95 -4.86 -18.80
C LEU A 659 24.43 -5.96 -19.75
N LEU A 660 24.30 -5.72 -21.07
CA LEU A 660 24.59 -6.69 -22.12
C LEU A 660 25.91 -6.38 -22.84
N ALA A 661 26.24 -5.10 -22.99
CA ALA A 661 27.52 -4.65 -23.53
C ALA A 661 27.86 -3.23 -23.05
N ILE A 662 29.16 -2.93 -22.92
CA ILE A 662 29.71 -1.60 -22.58
C ILE A 662 31.04 -1.40 -23.34
N ASP A 663 31.25 -0.22 -23.93
CA ASP A 663 32.45 0.16 -24.71
C ASP A 663 32.93 -0.92 -25.69
N GLY A 664 31.98 -1.46 -26.47
CA GLY A 664 32.27 -2.52 -27.45
C GLY A 664 32.65 -3.88 -26.86
N THR A 665 32.52 -4.08 -25.53
CA THR A 665 32.77 -5.36 -24.86
C THR A 665 31.46 -5.99 -24.42
N GLU A 666 31.19 -7.23 -24.83
CA GLU A 666 30.02 -7.98 -24.37
C GLU A 666 30.15 -8.37 -22.88
N ALA A 667 29.07 -8.16 -22.13
CA ALA A 667 28.95 -8.49 -20.71
C ALA A 667 28.13 -9.76 -20.45
N VAL A 668 27.33 -10.23 -21.43
CA VAL A 668 26.34 -11.32 -21.25
C VAL A 668 26.93 -12.62 -20.69
N GLY A 669 28.20 -12.94 -20.97
CA GLY A 669 28.89 -14.14 -20.46
C GLY A 669 29.36 -14.06 -19.00
N ARG A 670 29.32 -12.88 -18.37
CA ARG A 670 29.73 -12.68 -16.97
C ARG A 670 28.61 -13.07 -15.99
N PRO A 671 28.92 -13.41 -14.72
CA PRO A 671 27.93 -13.56 -13.64
C PRO A 671 26.95 -12.39 -13.52
N TYR A 672 25.76 -12.63 -12.98
CA TYR A 672 24.77 -11.56 -12.78
C TYR A 672 25.29 -10.46 -11.86
N ASP A 673 25.92 -10.81 -10.72
CA ASP A 673 26.45 -9.80 -9.79
C ASP A 673 27.50 -8.87 -10.46
N GLU A 674 28.33 -9.39 -11.38
CA GLU A 674 29.29 -8.57 -12.14
C GLU A 674 28.60 -7.62 -13.12
N ARG A 675 27.57 -8.08 -13.84
CA ARG A 675 26.82 -7.23 -14.79
C ARG A 675 25.98 -6.19 -14.05
N ARG A 676 25.42 -6.57 -12.90
CA ARG A 676 24.61 -5.71 -12.02
C ARG A 676 25.46 -4.59 -11.42
N ALA A 677 26.62 -4.91 -10.83
CA ALA A 677 27.53 -3.89 -10.31
C ALA A 677 28.08 -2.97 -11.42
N ALA A 678 28.31 -3.49 -12.63
CA ALA A 678 28.72 -2.68 -13.77
C ALA A 678 27.58 -1.78 -14.30
N LEU A 679 26.32 -2.21 -14.24
CA LEU A 679 25.15 -1.38 -14.55
C LEU A 679 25.03 -0.20 -13.58
N GLU A 680 25.16 -0.45 -12.28
CA GLU A 680 25.07 0.55 -11.21
C GLU A 680 26.21 1.58 -11.25
N GLN A 681 27.37 1.21 -11.78
CA GLN A 681 28.48 2.14 -12.04
C GLN A 681 28.33 2.93 -13.35
N LEU A 682 27.63 2.37 -14.33
CA LEU A 682 27.44 2.96 -15.67
C LEU A 682 26.30 3.97 -15.69
N ALA A 683 25.13 3.56 -15.20
CA ALA A 683 23.88 4.27 -15.40
C ALA A 683 23.59 5.23 -14.23
N THR A 684 23.63 6.53 -14.51
CA THR A 684 23.25 7.57 -13.53
C THR A 684 21.74 7.76 -13.55
N GLU A 685 21.08 7.59 -12.40
CA GLU A 685 19.64 7.78 -12.27
C GLU A 685 19.22 9.26 -12.47
N ASN A 686 18.03 9.48 -13.02
CA ASN A 686 17.46 10.81 -13.25
C ASN A 686 15.92 10.78 -13.17
N GLU A 687 15.23 11.83 -13.62
CA GLU A 687 13.75 11.92 -13.54
C GLU A 687 13.00 10.75 -14.22
N ARG A 688 13.64 10.07 -15.19
CA ARG A 688 13.00 9.06 -16.04
C ARG A 688 13.75 7.77 -16.19
N VAL A 689 15.04 7.71 -15.89
CA VAL A 689 15.86 6.50 -15.94
C VAL A 689 16.28 6.11 -14.53
N HIS A 690 15.96 4.88 -14.15
CA HIS A 690 16.21 4.32 -12.81
C HIS A 690 16.95 3.00 -12.93
N VAL A 691 17.69 2.63 -11.89
CA VAL A 691 18.40 1.35 -11.75
C VAL A 691 17.95 0.70 -10.43
N PRO A 692 16.69 0.24 -10.33
CA PRO A 692 16.11 -0.17 -9.04
C PRO A 692 16.96 -1.25 -8.37
N SER A 693 17.24 -1.06 -7.07
CA SER A 693 18.14 -1.94 -6.31
C SER A 693 17.65 -3.39 -6.27
N VAL A 694 18.61 -4.30 -6.03
CA VAL A 694 18.27 -5.64 -5.54
C VAL A 694 17.67 -5.49 -4.14
N PHE A 695 16.65 -6.28 -3.83
CA PHE A 695 16.01 -6.26 -2.52
C PHE A 695 16.92 -6.92 -1.47
N ASP A 696 17.15 -6.22 -0.36
CA ASP A 696 18.10 -6.64 0.68
C ASP A 696 17.53 -7.67 1.68
N GLY A 697 16.19 -7.83 1.71
CA GLY A 697 15.49 -8.81 2.54
C GLY A 697 15.28 -10.16 1.86
N ASP A 698 14.54 -11.05 2.51
CA ASP A 698 14.26 -12.38 1.97
C ASP A 698 13.11 -12.40 0.93
N LEU A 699 12.85 -13.57 0.35
CA LEU A 699 11.81 -13.73 -0.68
C LEU A 699 10.38 -13.52 -0.16
N GLU A 700 10.09 -13.84 1.11
CA GLU A 700 8.78 -13.62 1.72
C GLU A 700 8.55 -12.13 1.98
N GLU A 701 9.57 -11.44 2.50
CA GLU A 701 9.60 -9.98 2.66
C GLU A 701 9.46 -9.27 1.31
N ALA A 702 10.17 -9.72 0.27
CA ALA A 702 10.09 -9.15 -1.08
C ALA A 702 8.70 -9.35 -1.70
N MET A 703 8.09 -10.53 -1.54
CA MET A 703 6.73 -10.80 -2.01
C MET A 703 5.68 -9.99 -1.26
N SER A 704 5.80 -9.87 0.07
CA SER A 704 4.94 -9.03 0.91
C SER A 704 5.03 -7.56 0.51
N THR A 705 6.25 -7.05 0.32
CA THR A 705 6.54 -5.68 -0.13
C THR A 705 5.97 -5.42 -1.52
N SER A 706 6.22 -6.32 -2.47
CA SER A 706 5.66 -6.27 -3.83
C SER A 706 4.13 -6.20 -3.82
N LEU A 707 3.46 -6.97 -2.96
CA LEU A 707 2.00 -6.95 -2.80
C LEU A 707 1.51 -5.63 -2.18
N ALA A 708 2.20 -5.12 -1.15
CA ALA A 708 1.86 -3.86 -0.48
C ALA A 708 2.01 -2.64 -1.41
N LEU A 709 3.04 -2.65 -2.25
CA LEU A 709 3.28 -1.65 -3.30
C LEU A 709 2.34 -1.82 -4.51
N GLY A 710 1.63 -2.95 -4.62
CA GLY A 710 0.72 -3.24 -5.73
C GLY A 710 1.44 -3.54 -7.06
N LEU A 711 2.66 -4.06 -6.99
CA LEU A 711 3.45 -4.49 -8.15
C LEU A 711 2.95 -5.85 -8.66
N GLU A 712 3.43 -6.31 -9.81
CA GLU A 712 3.00 -7.61 -10.37
C GLU A 712 3.54 -8.80 -9.57
N GLY A 713 4.72 -8.64 -8.96
CA GLY A 713 5.45 -9.71 -8.29
C GLY A 713 6.93 -9.39 -8.08
N VAL A 714 7.77 -10.43 -8.10
CA VAL A 714 9.24 -10.35 -8.06
C VAL A 714 9.87 -11.24 -9.13
N VAL A 715 11.13 -10.99 -9.45
CA VAL A 715 12.00 -11.86 -10.25
C VAL A 715 13.21 -12.26 -9.41
N ALA A 716 13.34 -13.54 -9.11
CA ALA A 716 14.53 -14.11 -8.50
C ALA A 716 15.55 -14.44 -9.60
N LYS A 717 16.78 -13.93 -9.47
CA LYS A 717 17.90 -14.16 -10.40
C LYS A 717 19.02 -14.90 -9.68
N ARG A 718 19.52 -16.00 -10.26
CA ARG A 718 20.70 -16.70 -9.70
C ARG A 718 21.96 -15.87 -9.93
N ARG A 719 22.69 -15.55 -8.86
CA ARG A 719 23.78 -14.56 -8.84
C ARG A 719 24.97 -14.89 -9.74
N ASP A 720 25.29 -16.18 -9.89
CA ASP A 720 26.37 -16.67 -10.73
C ASP A 720 26.00 -16.78 -12.23
N ALA A 721 24.74 -16.53 -12.60
CA ALA A 721 24.23 -16.89 -13.91
C ALA A 721 24.61 -15.88 -15.00
N ALA A 722 25.16 -16.39 -16.10
CA ALA A 722 25.30 -15.66 -17.35
C ALA A 722 23.94 -15.30 -17.97
N TYR A 723 23.87 -14.13 -18.61
CA TYR A 723 22.72 -13.71 -19.40
C TYR A 723 22.66 -14.54 -20.69
N ARG A 724 21.47 -15.03 -21.07
CA ARG A 724 21.28 -15.85 -22.28
C ARG A 724 20.32 -15.16 -23.24
N PRO A 725 20.81 -14.38 -24.22
CA PRO A 725 19.96 -13.61 -25.12
C PRO A 725 18.92 -14.47 -25.84
N GLY A 726 17.64 -14.09 -25.74
CA GLY A 726 16.52 -14.76 -26.39
C GLY A 726 16.13 -16.14 -25.81
N VAL A 727 16.72 -16.57 -24.69
CA VAL A 727 16.44 -17.87 -24.06
C VAL A 727 15.52 -17.70 -22.85
N ARG A 728 14.49 -18.54 -22.72
CA ARG A 728 13.75 -18.70 -21.45
C ARG A 728 14.54 -19.60 -20.51
N SER A 729 14.82 -19.14 -19.29
CA SER A 729 15.76 -19.78 -18.38
C SER A 729 15.17 -19.94 -16.98
N GLY A 730 15.53 -21.03 -16.29
CA GLY A 730 15.27 -21.21 -14.86
C GLY A 730 16.22 -20.41 -13.96
N ASP A 731 17.24 -19.76 -14.52
CA ASP A 731 18.15 -18.89 -13.76
C ASP A 731 17.49 -17.55 -13.40
N TRP A 732 16.38 -17.22 -14.07
CA TRP A 732 15.50 -16.09 -13.80
C TRP A 732 14.09 -16.64 -13.57
N VAL A 733 13.57 -16.58 -12.35
CA VAL A 733 12.25 -17.10 -12.00
C VAL A 733 11.34 -15.95 -11.58
N LYS A 734 10.21 -15.79 -12.28
CA LYS A 734 9.17 -14.83 -11.91
C LYS A 734 8.16 -15.45 -10.96
N LEU A 735 7.77 -14.68 -9.95
CA LEU A 735 6.74 -15.01 -8.96
C LEU A 735 5.74 -13.86 -8.97
N THR A 736 4.50 -14.10 -9.40
CA THR A 736 3.48 -13.06 -9.55
C THR A 736 2.29 -13.29 -8.64
N HIS A 737 1.68 -12.20 -8.15
CA HIS A 737 0.49 -12.26 -7.28
C HIS A 737 -0.77 -12.72 -8.03
N HIS A 738 -0.76 -12.53 -9.34
CA HIS A 738 -1.88 -12.81 -10.24
C HIS A 738 -1.38 -13.58 -11.46
N ARG A 739 -2.23 -14.45 -12.02
CA ARG A 739 -1.94 -15.10 -13.30
C ARG A 739 -2.34 -14.17 -14.44
N VAL A 740 -1.42 -13.99 -15.38
CA VAL A 740 -1.56 -13.13 -16.54
C VAL A 740 -1.28 -13.97 -17.78
N GLN A 741 -2.04 -13.73 -18.85
CA GLN A 741 -1.90 -14.44 -20.12
C GLN A 741 -2.09 -13.48 -21.28
N GLU A 742 -1.14 -13.49 -22.20
CA GLU A 742 -1.27 -12.85 -23.51
C GLU A 742 -2.22 -13.67 -24.38
N VAL A 743 -3.14 -13.04 -25.09
CA VAL A 743 -4.20 -13.70 -25.86
C VAL A 743 -4.31 -13.13 -27.26
N VAL A 744 -4.55 -14.00 -28.25
CA VAL A 744 -4.92 -13.56 -29.60
C VAL A 744 -6.40 -13.25 -29.62
N ILE A 745 -6.79 -12.11 -30.17
CA ILE A 745 -8.21 -11.77 -30.37
C ILE A 745 -8.67 -12.35 -31.70
N VAL A 746 -9.75 -13.14 -31.66
CA VAL A 746 -10.28 -13.87 -32.82
C VAL A 746 -11.72 -13.47 -33.18
N GLY A 747 -12.33 -12.61 -32.37
CA GLY A 747 -13.66 -12.08 -32.59
C GLY A 747 -14.15 -11.29 -31.39
N TRP A 748 -15.35 -10.74 -31.50
CA TRP A 748 -16.01 -10.01 -30.42
C TRP A 748 -17.54 -10.14 -30.50
N ARG A 749 -18.22 -9.80 -29.42
CA ARG A 749 -19.68 -9.71 -29.34
C ARG A 749 -20.09 -8.32 -28.91
N GLU A 750 -21.13 -7.79 -29.54
CA GLU A 750 -21.77 -6.54 -29.15
C GLU A 750 -22.29 -6.61 -27.70
N GLY A 751 -22.28 -5.47 -27.01
CA GLY A 751 -22.84 -5.33 -25.67
C GLY A 751 -24.37 -5.30 -25.67
N GLU A 752 -24.95 -5.70 -24.55
CA GLU A 752 -26.39 -5.65 -24.32
C GLU A 752 -26.75 -4.44 -23.41
N GLY A 753 -28.01 -3.99 -23.44
CA GLY A 753 -28.48 -2.86 -22.63
C GLY A 753 -27.74 -1.55 -22.93
N GLY A 754 -27.16 -0.91 -21.91
CA GLY A 754 -26.40 0.34 -22.05
C GLY A 754 -25.05 0.21 -22.81
N LEU A 755 -24.69 -0.99 -23.28
CA LEU A 755 -23.48 -1.24 -24.07
C LEU A 755 -23.76 -1.56 -25.56
N VAL A 756 -25.02 -1.44 -26.02
CA VAL A 756 -25.37 -1.56 -27.45
C VAL A 756 -24.56 -0.56 -28.28
N GLY A 757 -24.09 -1.00 -29.46
CA GLY A 757 -23.14 -0.25 -30.30
C GLY A 757 -21.69 -0.27 -29.82
N SER A 758 -21.34 -1.06 -28.79
CA SER A 758 -19.98 -1.20 -28.28
C SER A 758 -19.58 -2.67 -28.05
N VAL A 759 -18.30 -2.93 -27.78
CA VAL A 759 -17.83 -4.28 -27.45
C VAL A 759 -18.28 -4.69 -26.05
N GLY A 760 -19.14 -5.71 -25.98
CA GLY A 760 -19.51 -6.37 -24.73
C GLY A 760 -18.43 -7.36 -24.26
N SER A 761 -17.93 -8.22 -25.16
CA SER A 761 -16.84 -9.14 -24.86
C SER A 761 -15.96 -9.46 -26.08
N LEU A 762 -14.66 -9.71 -25.84
CA LEU A 762 -13.73 -10.24 -26.83
C LEU A 762 -13.66 -11.77 -26.72
N LEU A 763 -13.60 -12.46 -27.86
CA LEU A 763 -13.26 -13.88 -27.94
C LEU A 763 -11.75 -14.02 -28.07
N THR A 764 -11.17 -14.88 -27.24
CA THR A 764 -9.72 -15.07 -27.14
C THR A 764 -9.30 -16.44 -27.64
N ALA A 765 -8.09 -16.53 -28.18
CA ALA A 765 -7.42 -17.77 -28.52
C ALA A 765 -5.97 -17.79 -28.01
N LEU A 766 -5.41 -19.00 -27.97
CA LEU A 766 -4.05 -19.31 -27.53
C LEU A 766 -3.41 -20.31 -28.50
N PRO A 767 -2.07 -20.38 -28.58
CA PRO A 767 -1.40 -21.46 -29.31
C PRO A 767 -1.68 -22.82 -28.65
N GLY A 768 -2.02 -23.80 -29.47
CA GLY A 768 -1.97 -25.23 -29.21
C GLY A 768 -1.16 -25.95 -30.29
N ASP A 769 -1.16 -27.29 -30.26
CA ASP A 769 -0.25 -28.11 -31.08
C ASP A 769 -0.48 -27.95 -32.60
N ASP A 770 -1.74 -27.85 -33.04
CA ASP A 770 -2.15 -27.74 -34.45
C ASP A 770 -2.60 -26.31 -34.87
N GLY A 771 -2.22 -25.28 -34.10
CA GLY A 771 -2.58 -23.88 -34.39
C GLY A 771 -3.27 -23.18 -33.21
N LEU A 772 -4.13 -22.19 -33.49
CA LEU A 772 -4.85 -21.47 -32.44
C LEU A 772 -6.04 -22.28 -31.91
N VAL A 773 -6.22 -22.24 -30.59
CA VAL A 773 -7.30 -22.91 -29.84
C VAL A 773 -8.07 -21.87 -29.04
N TYR A 774 -9.40 -21.94 -29.09
CA TYR A 774 -10.29 -21.03 -28.35
C TYR A 774 -10.04 -21.10 -26.84
N SER A 775 -9.79 -19.95 -26.22
CA SER A 775 -9.44 -19.84 -24.80
C SER A 775 -10.52 -19.17 -23.94
N GLY A 776 -11.67 -18.83 -24.52
CA GLY A 776 -12.82 -18.26 -23.81
C GLY A 776 -13.17 -16.84 -24.25
N ARG A 777 -13.95 -16.15 -23.41
CA ARG A 777 -14.34 -14.74 -23.58
C ARG A 777 -13.86 -13.90 -22.41
N VAL A 778 -13.48 -12.66 -22.68
CA VAL A 778 -13.22 -11.62 -21.68
C VAL A 778 -14.23 -10.49 -21.88
N GLY A 779 -15.04 -10.23 -20.84
CA GLY A 779 -16.10 -9.20 -20.84
C GLY A 779 -15.86 -8.03 -19.89
N SER A 780 -15.02 -8.21 -18.86
CA SER A 780 -14.68 -7.20 -17.85
C SER A 780 -13.26 -6.67 -18.02
N GLY A 781 -12.93 -5.55 -17.35
CA GLY A 781 -11.60 -4.92 -17.37
C GLY A 781 -11.40 -3.83 -18.43
N PHE A 782 -12.41 -3.54 -19.24
CA PHE A 782 -12.40 -2.43 -20.19
C PHE A 782 -12.95 -1.14 -19.56
N SER A 783 -12.32 0.01 -19.81
CA SER A 783 -12.96 1.31 -19.62
C SER A 783 -13.97 1.60 -20.73
N ASP A 784 -14.96 2.46 -20.45
CA ASP A 784 -15.98 2.84 -21.45
C ASP A 784 -15.38 3.61 -22.63
N ARG A 785 -14.26 4.32 -22.41
CA ARG A 785 -13.48 4.96 -23.49
C ARG A 785 -12.85 3.92 -24.42
N GLU A 786 -12.29 2.84 -23.87
CA GLU A 786 -11.76 1.74 -24.68
C GLU A 786 -12.90 1.05 -25.45
N ARG A 787 -14.00 0.64 -24.77
CA ARG A 787 -15.11 -0.10 -25.41
C ARG A 787 -15.65 0.56 -26.68
N ARG A 788 -15.76 1.89 -26.67
CA ARG A 788 -16.19 2.68 -27.86
C ARG A 788 -15.17 2.63 -28.99
N GLY A 789 -13.88 2.75 -28.69
CA GLY A 789 -12.80 2.66 -29.69
C GLY A 789 -12.46 1.23 -30.14
N LEU A 790 -12.88 0.20 -29.40
CA LEU A 790 -12.66 -1.20 -29.79
C LEU A 790 -13.42 -1.58 -31.06
N VAL A 791 -14.64 -1.08 -31.28
CA VAL A 791 -15.46 -1.45 -32.46
C VAL A 791 -14.74 -1.06 -33.75
N ASP A 792 -14.30 0.19 -33.89
CA ASP A 792 -13.57 0.67 -35.06
C ASP A 792 -12.26 -0.11 -35.27
N ARG A 793 -11.47 -0.32 -34.21
CA ARG A 793 -10.21 -1.06 -34.27
C ARG A 793 -10.38 -2.53 -34.67
N LEU A 794 -11.48 -3.18 -34.26
CA LEU A 794 -11.77 -4.56 -34.62
C LEU A 794 -12.37 -4.66 -36.03
N ALA A 795 -13.10 -3.64 -36.48
CA ALA A 795 -13.64 -3.55 -37.83
C ALA A 795 -12.55 -3.44 -38.92
N GLU A 796 -11.41 -2.80 -38.63
CA GLU A 796 -10.22 -2.79 -39.51
C GLU A 796 -9.67 -4.20 -39.80
N HIS A 797 -9.99 -5.18 -38.95
CA HIS A 797 -9.54 -6.58 -39.04
C HIS A 797 -10.70 -7.58 -39.14
N ALA A 798 -11.88 -7.13 -39.58
CA ALA A 798 -13.05 -8.00 -39.69
C ALA A 798 -12.88 -9.10 -40.76
N THR A 799 -13.38 -10.29 -40.47
CA THR A 799 -13.43 -11.43 -41.40
C THR A 799 -14.77 -12.16 -41.29
N ASP A 800 -15.13 -12.93 -42.32
CA ASP A 800 -16.33 -13.79 -42.31
C ASP A 800 -16.05 -15.18 -41.70
N GLU A 801 -14.78 -15.59 -41.60
CA GLU A 801 -14.39 -16.95 -41.18
C GLU A 801 -13.79 -16.98 -39.75
N PRO A 802 -14.25 -17.89 -38.87
CA PRO A 802 -13.69 -18.03 -37.53
C PRO A 802 -12.29 -18.64 -37.56
N ALA A 803 -11.30 -17.94 -37.00
CA ALA A 803 -9.91 -18.41 -36.92
C ALA A 803 -9.70 -19.66 -36.02
N VAL A 804 -10.68 -20.02 -35.19
CA VAL A 804 -10.64 -21.16 -34.27
C VAL A 804 -12.02 -21.83 -34.14
N SER A 805 -12.06 -23.11 -33.77
CA SER A 805 -13.33 -23.77 -33.44
C SER A 805 -13.88 -23.22 -32.11
N VAL A 806 -15.08 -22.64 -32.15
CA VAL A 806 -15.78 -22.05 -30.99
C VAL A 806 -17.06 -22.85 -30.70
N PRO A 807 -17.40 -23.15 -29.43
CA PRO A 807 -18.65 -23.84 -29.10
C PRO A 807 -19.89 -23.13 -29.66
N PRO A 808 -20.93 -23.85 -30.14
CA PRO A 808 -22.09 -23.23 -30.80
C PRO A 808 -22.88 -22.20 -29.97
N ALA A 809 -22.84 -22.30 -28.64
CA ALA A 809 -23.44 -21.33 -27.74
C ALA A 809 -22.64 -20.00 -27.69
N GLU A 810 -21.34 -20.07 -27.95
CA GLU A 810 -20.40 -18.95 -27.89
C GLU A 810 -20.17 -18.29 -29.26
N SER A 811 -20.40 -19.00 -30.36
CA SER A 811 -20.29 -18.48 -31.73
C SER A 811 -21.48 -17.62 -32.18
N ARG A 812 -22.55 -17.53 -31.36
CA ARG A 812 -23.78 -16.80 -31.73
C ARG A 812 -23.61 -15.30 -31.53
N GLY A 813 -23.83 -14.52 -32.58
CA GLY A 813 -23.70 -13.05 -32.55
C GLY A 813 -22.27 -12.57 -32.44
N VAL A 814 -21.31 -13.36 -32.94
CA VAL A 814 -19.89 -12.99 -32.98
C VAL A 814 -19.57 -12.28 -34.30
N HIS A 815 -18.85 -11.17 -34.19
CA HIS A 815 -18.13 -10.55 -35.29
C HIS A 815 -16.70 -11.14 -35.29
N TRP A 816 -16.32 -11.87 -36.33
CA TRP A 816 -15.01 -12.51 -36.41
C TRP A 816 -13.93 -11.50 -36.79
N VAL A 817 -12.73 -11.72 -36.26
CA VAL A 817 -11.58 -10.82 -36.42
C VAL A 817 -10.37 -11.66 -36.78
N GLU A 818 -9.57 -11.18 -37.74
CA GLU A 818 -8.31 -11.81 -38.12
C GLU A 818 -7.41 -12.00 -36.89
N PRO A 819 -6.73 -13.15 -36.73
CA PRO A 819 -5.95 -13.48 -35.55
C PRO A 819 -4.59 -12.76 -35.55
N VAL A 820 -4.60 -11.43 -35.63
CA VAL A 820 -3.40 -10.56 -35.72
C VAL A 820 -3.25 -9.65 -34.50
N LEU A 821 -4.35 -9.36 -33.79
CA LEU A 821 -4.37 -8.50 -32.62
C LEU A 821 -4.06 -9.30 -31.34
N VAL A 822 -3.14 -8.79 -30.51
CA VAL A 822 -2.76 -9.40 -29.22
C VAL A 822 -3.20 -8.51 -28.06
N GLY A 823 -3.93 -9.10 -27.12
CA GLY A 823 -4.28 -8.50 -25.84
C GLY A 823 -3.61 -9.21 -24.67
N GLU A 824 -3.85 -8.69 -23.47
CA GLU A 824 -3.44 -9.31 -22.22
C GLU A 824 -4.62 -9.38 -21.24
N VAL A 825 -4.76 -10.52 -20.57
CA VAL A 825 -5.79 -10.76 -19.55
C VAL A 825 -5.18 -11.27 -18.26
N ARG A 826 -5.67 -10.76 -17.13
CA ARG A 826 -5.54 -11.40 -15.81
C ARG A 826 -6.58 -12.51 -15.73
N TYR A 827 -6.27 -13.64 -15.10
CA TYR A 827 -7.24 -14.75 -14.94
C TYR A 827 -7.00 -15.50 -13.63
N ARG A 828 -7.99 -16.29 -13.18
CA ARG A 828 -7.88 -17.10 -11.95
C ARG A 828 -7.17 -18.42 -12.20
N GLU A 829 -7.66 -19.19 -13.16
CA GLU A 829 -7.17 -20.53 -13.48
C GLU A 829 -7.53 -20.94 -14.92
N ARG A 830 -6.83 -21.94 -15.45
CA ARG A 830 -7.22 -22.62 -16.68
C ARG A 830 -8.14 -23.78 -16.33
N THR A 831 -9.22 -23.94 -17.09
CA THR A 831 -10.08 -25.12 -16.98
C THR A 831 -9.40 -26.34 -17.61
N ALA A 832 -9.89 -27.54 -17.30
CA ALA A 832 -9.43 -28.77 -17.96
C ALA A 832 -9.67 -28.77 -19.49
N GLY A 833 -10.58 -27.91 -19.99
CA GLY A 833 -10.82 -27.68 -21.42
C GLY A 833 -9.96 -26.58 -22.04
N GLY A 834 -8.92 -26.09 -21.34
CA GLY A 834 -7.97 -25.09 -21.85
C GLY A 834 -8.41 -23.62 -21.78
N THR A 835 -9.68 -23.35 -21.45
CA THR A 835 -10.22 -21.98 -21.34
C THR A 835 -9.79 -21.27 -20.07
N LEU A 836 -9.73 -19.94 -20.11
CA LEU A 836 -9.42 -19.08 -18.97
C LEU A 836 -10.67 -18.83 -18.13
N ARG A 837 -10.58 -19.04 -16.80
CA ARG A 837 -11.68 -18.79 -15.85
C ARG A 837 -11.55 -17.39 -15.23
N GLN A 838 -12.66 -16.65 -15.25
CA GLN A 838 -12.75 -15.24 -14.80
C GLN A 838 -11.62 -14.37 -15.40
N PRO A 839 -11.46 -14.33 -16.74
CA PRO A 839 -10.51 -13.43 -17.36
C PRO A 839 -10.99 -11.98 -17.28
N VAL A 840 -10.07 -11.08 -16.95
CA VAL A 840 -10.26 -9.62 -16.87
C VAL A 840 -9.25 -8.97 -17.81
N TRP A 841 -9.72 -8.09 -18.68
CA TRP A 841 -8.88 -7.37 -19.63
C TRP A 841 -7.86 -6.48 -18.90
N ARG A 842 -6.62 -6.47 -19.39
CA ARG A 842 -5.56 -5.56 -18.92
C ARG A 842 -5.18 -4.52 -19.96
N GLY A 843 -5.23 -4.89 -21.24
CA GLY A 843 -4.93 -4.00 -22.33
C GLY A 843 -4.40 -4.67 -23.60
N TRP A 844 -4.14 -3.83 -24.60
CA TRP A 844 -3.51 -4.21 -25.85
C TRP A 844 -1.99 -4.41 -25.72
N ARG A 845 -1.47 -5.46 -26.37
CA ARG A 845 -0.03 -5.72 -26.52
C ARG A 845 0.44 -5.34 -27.93
N ALA A 846 0.43 -4.04 -28.20
CA ALA A 846 0.89 -3.49 -29.49
C ALA A 846 2.38 -3.76 -29.78
N ASP A 847 3.15 -4.18 -28.76
CA ASP A 847 4.53 -4.64 -28.88
C ASP A 847 4.66 -6.06 -29.48
N LYS A 848 3.55 -6.80 -29.65
CA LYS A 848 3.50 -8.22 -30.01
C LYS A 848 2.58 -8.55 -31.19
N SER A 849 2.97 -9.58 -31.95
CA SER A 849 2.14 -10.25 -32.94
C SER A 849 1.56 -11.57 -32.43
N ALA A 850 0.47 -12.04 -33.04
CA ALA A 850 -0.21 -13.28 -32.61
C ALA A 850 0.69 -14.53 -32.64
N ALA A 851 1.64 -14.59 -33.57
CA ALA A 851 2.64 -15.66 -33.67
C ALA A 851 3.63 -15.72 -32.50
N GLU A 852 3.60 -14.72 -31.60
CA GLU A 852 4.51 -14.56 -30.46
C GLU A 852 3.83 -14.77 -29.10
N VAL A 853 2.50 -14.93 -29.09
CA VAL A 853 1.75 -15.36 -27.91
C VAL A 853 2.21 -16.76 -27.52
N ARG A 854 2.52 -16.98 -26.24
CA ARG A 854 2.92 -18.28 -25.68
C ARG A 854 2.05 -18.61 -24.49
N LEU A 855 1.91 -19.89 -24.19
CA LEU A 855 1.30 -20.35 -22.94
C LEU A 855 2.27 -20.04 -21.80
N GLU A 856 1.84 -19.22 -20.82
CA GLU A 856 2.60 -18.85 -19.62
C GLU A 856 2.26 -19.73 -18.41
#